data_AF-A3ZLY6-F1
#
_entry.id   AF-A3ZLY6-F1
#
_cell.length_a   1.000
_cell.length_b   1.000
_cell.length_c   1.000
_cell.angle_alpha   90.00
_cell.angle_beta   90.00
_cell.angle_gamma   90.00
#
_symmetry.space_group_name_H-M   'P 1'
#
loop_
_entity.id
_entity.type
_entity.pdbx_description
1 polymer ?
#
loop_
_entity_poly.entity_id
_entity_poly.type
_entity_poly.pdbx_seq_one_letter_code
_entity_poly.pdbx_strand_id
1 'polypeptide(L)'
;MFLYFFQIWDSSDPDPVPPLKNRTVDVFLPTYNEDVQLLRGSINALNQLDYPHTTYVLDDGRRAEVAELCREMGVEYISRENNMHAKAGNLNNALDRTSGEFVVIFDADHVTRPNFISRTLGYFADEKLAFVQTPHAFYNFDSFQSHIDYKRGIYWEEGQLFYNVIQPGKNNWNANVFCGSAAIFRRSALQDVGLIATETITEDMHTGLRIHAKGWKSLFVNERMISAQAAPDITTFTSQRLRWGEGNLSIFAYDNPLTMKGLTLGQRLNYLGSMLGWTTGPAKAVLYATPILMLFTGVSPVGQFSIALGLITLFYMLTTLCAVKIASDGYGRLWDIEVQAMTNFWIQCRCLTRALWQRGRGKFVVTSKRGRQSANITALIAPHIVLIALGVSAIAWATAKIFLGVSSDYFGLIVGGALIAIQSMMAFQVIRKSLRPADKRFSWRHPTNEVHVRYQADALAGQAVSLDVNETGLGVVVYQALPVGSHVDLTLSTTQRTLRCQGEVRSCQQFNGGRTGLQAYRIGFKFVDLTGQAMSDLWSISAETAVERQYQRLDARFSQPLDPKTCRLPLELACDAASPVVATAVSSTVEDNSLLFESKSLLPLNEEQYFRIDSPAGQLTGRGKLEQTPKLHEYRLFFNKFDGQSRSILKSILTLGSESNVAKVVNPIATSTRSPLLRPAIESGWLALAASVLCIASAWYLWNDNYFLSYIAQSETLTIEDQRRADTILTKLLTSQDTLHNPTVLFDARAVLEMMGDSDRLAKLEELILADYPRNTGLKLARANRLLKTKQTSAALAEFKAIETDLNSGILSGTPEEQINTFLGTARSASDLNDIPLAIAAYQQALDRRRDPQAALELANLLVDQEAYDDVRRLLSILPGGYESRLIQARLDFADGNIDQALTSLETLTNEHPTDHLTRRLYAESLAQTGQSDLAIIQFQTLVQSDYETQAIQKRVADLMIADGRFAEAAPILDQLAIDAVQDDQFWATYVTAVRRLKRLTPTTQTTIDEIYQQLVTIEGSSLDLKAELAEYFANAGAGDKASRLLALCVKQVPENLAMRKRYAEVLHDAGQFVAADEQYQLLLDASKGGLPELKPVNGEKVSTPPKRRPVISLAHGLLR
;
A
#
# COMPACT_ATOMS: atom_id res chain seq x y z
N MET A 1 16.71 2.46 8.51
CA MET A 1 16.24 1.66 9.65
C MET A 1 17.36 0.87 10.31
N PHE A 2 18.08 -0.01 9.60
CA PHE A 2 19.23 -0.74 10.16
C PHE A 2 20.20 0.16 10.96
N LEU A 3 20.72 1.22 10.36
CA LEU A 3 21.65 2.14 11.03
C LEU A 3 21.04 2.81 12.28
N TYR A 4 19.74 3.10 12.28
CA TYR A 4 19.06 3.68 13.44
C TYR A 4 19.01 2.68 14.60
N PHE A 5 18.54 1.45 14.35
CA PHE A 5 18.50 0.40 15.38
C PHE A 5 19.90 0.01 15.86
N PHE A 6 20.89 0.06 14.98
CA PHE A 6 22.29 -0.16 15.35
C PHE A 6 22.82 0.92 16.30
N GLN A 7 22.51 2.19 16.03
CA GLN A 7 22.94 3.33 16.86
C GLN A 7 22.33 3.33 18.27
N ILE A 8 21.15 2.75 18.45
CA ILE A 8 20.42 2.73 19.73
C ILE A 8 20.56 1.40 20.49
N TRP A 9 21.39 0.48 19.96
CA TRP A 9 21.55 -0.84 20.55
C TRP A 9 22.09 -0.77 21.97
N ASP A 10 21.37 -1.37 22.92
CA ASP A 10 21.75 -1.52 24.33
C ASP A 10 21.94 -0.19 25.09
N SER A 11 21.10 0.82 24.82
CA SER A 11 21.21 2.13 25.45
C SER A 11 21.15 2.06 26.99
N SER A 12 22.23 2.44 27.66
CA SER A 12 22.29 2.61 29.11
C SER A 12 22.93 3.95 29.47
N ASP A 13 22.39 4.59 30.51
CA ASP A 13 22.95 5.82 31.06
C ASP A 13 24.06 5.45 32.07
N PRO A 14 25.22 6.12 32.02
CA PRO A 14 26.32 5.82 32.93
C PRO A 14 25.97 6.21 34.38
N ASP A 15 26.43 5.40 35.34
CA ASP A 15 26.28 5.70 36.76
C ASP A 15 27.07 6.96 37.15
N PRO A 16 26.51 7.86 37.97
CA PRO A 16 27.20 9.07 38.37
C PRO A 16 28.50 8.81 39.15
N VAL A 17 29.60 9.43 38.70
CA VAL A 17 30.92 9.34 39.34
C VAL A 17 31.26 10.67 40.02
N PRO A 18 31.75 10.67 41.28
CA PRO A 18 32.22 11.88 41.95
C PRO A 18 33.32 12.59 41.15
N PRO A 19 33.39 13.94 41.17
CA PRO A 19 34.39 14.67 40.40
C PRO A 19 35.81 14.36 40.87
N LEU A 20 36.75 14.34 39.92
CA LEU A 20 38.17 14.24 40.23
C LEU A 20 38.60 15.45 41.07
N LYS A 21 39.33 15.21 42.16
CA LYS A 21 39.82 16.28 43.05
C LYS A 21 41.05 16.97 42.44
N ASN A 22 41.21 18.26 42.73
CA ASN A 22 42.40 19.07 42.41
C ASN A 22 42.78 19.08 40.91
N ARG A 23 41.78 19.14 40.02
CA ARG A 23 41.99 19.29 38.58
C ARG A 23 41.68 20.72 38.14
N THR A 24 42.37 21.22 37.13
CA THR A 24 42.13 22.55 36.59
C THR A 24 41.17 22.49 35.41
N VAL A 25 40.19 23.40 35.38
CA VAL A 25 39.15 23.45 34.36
C VAL A 25 39.05 24.87 33.80
N ASP A 26 39.24 24.99 32.49
CA ASP A 26 38.95 26.22 31.75
C ASP A 26 37.55 26.12 31.14
N VAL A 27 36.76 27.19 31.25
CA VAL A 27 35.41 27.26 30.66
C VAL A 27 35.42 28.31 29.56
N PHE A 28 35.12 27.90 28.32
CA PHE A 28 35.11 28.75 27.15
C PHE A 28 33.69 29.13 26.75
N LEU A 29 33.47 30.43 26.58
CA LEU A 29 32.23 31.04 26.09
C LEU A 29 32.53 31.86 24.81
N PRO A 30 32.53 31.26 23.61
CA PRO A 30 32.75 31.96 22.37
C PRO A 30 31.51 32.79 21.98
N THR A 31 31.76 34.00 21.52
CA THR A 31 30.74 34.96 21.11
C THR A 31 31.19 35.77 19.90
N TYR A 32 30.23 36.25 19.10
CA TYR A 32 30.48 37.06 17.90
C TYR A 32 29.60 38.32 17.88
N ASN A 33 28.28 38.16 17.94
CA ASN A 33 27.31 39.26 17.87
C ASN A 33 26.19 39.15 18.91
N GLU A 34 26.28 38.21 19.84
CA GLU A 34 25.33 38.08 20.94
C GLU A 34 25.43 39.29 21.88
N ASP A 35 24.30 39.85 22.27
CA ASP A 35 24.29 41.08 23.06
C ASP A 35 24.78 40.87 24.52
N VAL A 36 25.18 41.99 25.13
CA VAL A 36 25.73 42.05 26.49
C VAL A 36 24.78 41.49 27.53
N GLN A 37 23.45 41.65 27.38
CA GLN A 37 22.49 41.14 28.37
C GLN A 37 22.38 39.61 28.32
N LEU A 38 22.42 39.03 27.12
CA LEU A 38 22.48 37.58 26.93
C LEU A 38 23.76 37.02 27.56
N LEU A 39 24.91 37.62 27.23
CA LEU A 39 26.20 37.20 27.77
C LEU A 39 26.25 37.30 29.29
N ARG A 40 25.65 38.34 29.89
CA ARG A 40 25.54 38.46 31.36
C ARG A 40 24.80 37.26 31.96
N GLY A 41 23.67 36.87 31.39
CA GLY A 41 22.90 35.72 31.86
C GLY A 41 23.75 34.44 31.85
N SER A 42 24.49 34.21 30.77
CA SER A 42 25.35 33.04 30.60
C SER A 42 26.56 33.08 31.53
N ILE A 43 27.32 34.18 31.59
CA ILE A 43 28.47 34.34 32.51
C ILE A 43 28.03 34.17 33.96
N ASN A 44 26.87 34.71 34.34
CA ASN A 44 26.32 34.53 35.68
C ASN A 44 26.02 33.06 36.00
N ALA A 45 25.56 32.27 35.02
CA ALA A 45 25.36 30.84 35.20
C ALA A 45 26.69 30.07 35.31
N LEU A 46 27.73 30.49 34.56
CA LEU A 46 29.08 29.91 34.64
C LEU A 46 29.73 30.19 36.00
N ASN A 47 29.63 31.41 36.51
CA ASN A 47 30.16 31.79 37.83
C ASN A 47 29.50 31.01 38.99
N GLN A 48 28.37 30.35 38.75
CA GLN A 48 27.67 29.51 39.74
C GLN A 48 28.05 28.02 39.66
N LEU A 49 28.98 27.62 38.78
CA LEU A 49 29.44 26.23 38.71
C LEU A 49 30.11 25.79 40.03
N ASP A 50 29.83 24.55 40.44
CA ASP A 50 30.15 24.01 41.76
C ASP A 50 31.57 23.47 41.92
N TYR A 51 32.43 23.69 40.92
CA TYR A 51 33.82 23.23 40.89
C TYR A 51 34.76 24.39 40.53
N PRO A 52 35.96 24.50 41.14
CA PRO A 52 36.93 25.55 40.81
C PRO A 52 37.29 25.58 39.32
N HIS A 53 37.10 26.73 38.67
CA HIS A 53 37.33 26.89 37.23
C HIS A 53 37.69 28.35 36.90
N THR A 54 38.19 28.57 35.69
CA THR A 54 38.40 29.91 35.13
C THR A 54 37.56 30.06 33.86
N THR A 55 36.71 31.08 33.83
CA THR A 55 35.84 31.36 32.69
C THR A 55 36.51 32.37 31.75
N TYR A 56 36.55 32.03 30.46
CA TYR A 56 37.08 32.84 29.37
C TYR A 56 35.99 33.14 28.35
N VAL A 57 35.69 34.42 28.15
CA VAL A 57 34.81 34.90 27.09
C VAL A 57 35.66 35.14 25.83
N LEU A 58 35.36 34.41 24.76
CA LEU A 58 36.14 34.43 23.52
C LEU A 58 35.39 35.26 22.47
N ASP A 59 35.75 36.53 22.30
CA ASP A 59 35.00 37.47 21.48
C ASP A 59 35.62 37.75 20.11
N ASP A 60 35.06 37.15 19.06
CA ASP A 60 35.42 37.40 17.66
C ASP A 60 34.88 38.74 17.12
N GLY A 61 34.03 39.42 17.90
CA GLY A 61 33.48 40.74 17.61
C GLY A 61 34.39 41.89 18.01
N ARG A 62 35.37 41.67 18.90
CA ARG A 62 36.27 42.71 19.46
C ARG A 62 35.51 43.89 20.08
N ARG A 63 34.51 43.57 20.91
CA ARG A 63 33.55 44.52 21.47
C ARG A 63 33.99 45.04 22.83
N ALA A 64 34.17 46.36 22.94
CA ALA A 64 34.61 47.01 24.17
C ALA A 64 33.61 46.80 25.32
N GLU A 65 32.32 46.83 25.01
CA GLU A 65 31.24 46.59 25.97
C GLU A 65 31.24 45.15 26.54
N VAL A 66 31.75 44.17 25.79
CA VAL A 66 31.90 42.79 26.27
C VAL A 66 33.14 42.67 27.17
N ALA A 67 34.24 43.34 26.83
CA ALA A 67 35.42 43.39 27.69
C ALA A 67 35.11 44.06 29.04
N GLU A 68 34.30 45.12 29.04
CA GLU A 68 33.81 45.76 30.26
C GLU A 68 32.94 44.81 31.10
N LEU A 69 32.00 44.11 30.45
CA LEU A 69 31.18 43.10 31.11
C LEU A 69 32.04 42.01 31.77
N CYS A 70 33.08 41.53 31.09
CA CYS A 70 33.98 40.52 31.63
C CYS A 70 34.70 41.01 32.89
N ARG A 71 35.18 42.27 32.88
CA ARG A 71 35.81 42.90 34.04
C ARG A 71 34.83 43.06 35.20
N GLU A 72 33.60 43.49 34.92
CA GLU A 72 32.54 43.64 35.92
C GLU A 72 32.18 42.30 36.58
N MET A 73 32.12 41.22 35.79
CA MET A 73 31.70 39.90 36.25
C MET A 73 32.84 39.00 36.73
N GLY A 74 34.08 39.51 36.73
CA GLY A 74 35.26 38.78 37.21
C GLY A 74 35.65 37.58 36.34
N VAL A 75 35.50 37.68 35.01
CA VAL A 75 35.89 36.63 34.05
C VAL A 75 36.91 37.16 33.04
N GLU A 76 37.65 36.24 32.43
CA GLU A 76 38.73 36.57 31.49
C GLU A 76 38.19 36.88 30.09
N TYR A 77 38.77 37.86 29.41
CA TYR A 77 38.40 38.26 28.05
C TYR A 77 39.52 37.92 27.07
N ILE A 78 39.21 37.15 26.03
CA ILE A 78 40.12 36.83 24.94
C ILE A 78 39.50 37.28 23.62
N SER A 79 40.29 37.99 22.82
CA SER A 79 39.96 38.30 21.43
C SER A 79 41.15 38.02 20.52
N ARG A 80 40.93 38.09 19.20
CA ARG A 80 41.97 37.86 18.18
C ARG A 80 41.82 38.83 17.00
N GLU A 81 42.91 39.01 16.27
CA GLU A 81 43.01 39.98 15.18
C GLU A 81 42.20 39.59 13.93
N ASN A 82 42.12 38.30 13.62
CA ASN A 82 41.41 37.77 12.46
C ASN A 82 40.26 36.83 12.87
N ASN A 83 39.26 36.71 12.01
CA ASN A 83 38.09 35.84 12.23
C ASN A 83 38.18 34.55 11.40
N MET A 84 39.39 34.06 11.15
CA MET A 84 39.61 32.84 10.35
C MET A 84 39.01 31.62 11.05
N HIS A 85 38.35 30.76 10.28
CA HIS A 85 37.69 29.54 10.77
C HIS A 85 36.63 29.75 11.86
N ALA A 86 36.06 30.96 11.97
CA ALA A 86 34.95 31.28 12.88
C ALA A 86 35.17 30.70 14.30
N LYS A 87 34.14 30.04 14.87
CA LYS A 87 34.18 29.47 16.23
C LYS A 87 35.35 28.52 16.46
N ALA A 88 35.66 27.63 15.51
CA ALA A 88 36.78 26.68 15.63
C ALA A 88 38.12 27.41 15.83
N GLY A 89 38.37 28.44 15.00
CA GLY A 89 39.59 29.23 15.13
C GLY A 89 39.64 30.05 16.42
N ASN A 90 38.49 30.51 16.92
CA ASN A 90 38.40 31.24 18.18
C ASN A 90 38.75 30.34 19.38
N LEU A 91 38.20 29.12 19.39
CA LEU A 91 38.52 28.08 20.37
C LEU A 91 40.01 27.70 20.33
N ASN A 92 40.58 27.50 19.13
CA ASN A 92 42.00 27.16 19.01
C ASN A 92 42.92 28.29 19.51
N ASN A 93 42.61 29.55 19.20
CA ASN A 93 43.36 30.70 19.74
C ASN A 93 43.28 30.78 21.27
N ALA A 94 42.16 30.39 21.87
CA ALA A 94 42.03 30.32 23.33
C ALA A 94 42.80 29.14 23.93
N LEU A 95 42.77 27.97 23.28
CA LEU A 95 43.54 26.79 23.69
C LEU A 95 45.04 27.09 23.75
N ASP A 96 45.57 27.92 22.85
CA ASP A 96 46.98 28.31 22.84
C ASP A 96 47.36 29.27 23.99
N ARG A 97 46.39 29.95 24.61
CA ARG A 97 46.61 31.00 25.64
C ARG A 97 46.22 30.57 27.05
N THR A 98 45.73 29.36 27.22
CA THR A 98 45.17 28.84 28.47
C THR A 98 45.78 27.49 28.81
N SER A 99 45.67 27.04 30.06
CA SER A 99 46.46 25.92 30.58
C SER A 99 45.70 24.89 31.43
N GLY A 100 44.38 25.02 31.57
CA GLY A 100 43.55 24.07 32.31
C GLY A 100 43.63 22.66 31.72
N GLU A 101 43.75 21.64 32.57
CA GLU A 101 43.83 20.23 32.16
C GLU A 101 42.58 19.79 31.37
N PHE A 102 41.43 20.32 31.79
CA PHE A 102 40.15 20.11 31.14
C PHE A 102 39.58 21.42 30.59
N VAL A 103 38.83 21.31 29.50
CA VAL A 103 38.22 22.46 28.82
C VAL A 103 36.74 22.18 28.64
N VAL A 104 35.90 23.08 29.14
CA VAL A 104 34.46 23.06 28.90
C VAL A 104 34.12 24.07 27.83
N ILE A 105 33.28 23.67 26.86
CA ILE A 105 32.84 24.56 25.79
C ILE A 105 31.33 24.77 25.93
N PHE A 106 30.92 26.02 26.11
CA PHE A 106 29.52 26.44 26.07
C PHE A 106 29.27 27.39 24.90
N ASP A 107 28.03 27.51 24.43
CA ASP A 107 27.65 28.56 23.48
C ASP A 107 27.20 29.79 24.26
N ALA A 108 27.30 30.97 23.65
CA ALA A 108 26.91 32.23 24.27
C ALA A 108 25.50 32.22 24.87
N ASP A 109 24.54 31.48 24.30
CA ASP A 109 23.15 31.37 24.75
C ASP A 109 22.86 30.23 25.74
N HIS A 110 23.88 29.58 26.29
CA HIS A 110 23.71 28.50 27.25
C HIS A 110 23.62 29.02 28.68
N VAL A 111 22.49 28.74 29.33
CA VAL A 111 22.33 28.86 30.79
C VAL A 111 22.63 27.51 31.41
N THR A 112 23.75 27.42 32.14
CA THR A 112 24.29 26.17 32.70
C THR A 112 23.78 25.91 34.11
N ARG A 113 23.62 24.63 34.47
CA ARG A 113 23.37 24.23 35.86
C ARG A 113 24.66 24.24 36.68
N PRO A 114 24.60 24.61 37.97
CA PRO A 114 25.77 24.61 38.86
C PRO A 114 26.55 23.29 38.86
N ASN A 115 25.86 22.17 38.74
CA ASN A 115 26.44 20.82 38.85
C ASN A 115 27.09 20.29 37.56
N PHE A 116 27.27 21.10 36.52
CA PHE A 116 27.78 20.60 35.23
C PHE A 116 29.15 19.93 35.37
N ILE A 117 30.12 20.59 36.02
CA ILE A 117 31.48 20.05 36.15
C ILE A 117 31.50 18.87 37.12
N SER A 118 30.83 18.99 38.28
CA SER A 118 30.81 17.90 39.26
C SER A 118 30.21 16.60 38.72
N ARG A 119 29.25 16.69 37.80
CA ARG A 119 28.58 15.54 37.18
C ARG A 119 29.26 14.99 35.93
N THR A 120 30.31 15.62 35.42
CA THR A 120 31.00 15.20 34.19
C THR A 120 32.49 14.90 34.40
N LEU A 121 33.16 15.63 35.29
CA LEU A 121 34.60 15.52 35.49
C LEU A 121 35.03 14.14 36.05
N GLY A 122 34.18 13.47 36.82
CA GLY A 122 34.49 12.17 37.42
C GLY A 122 34.83 11.07 36.41
N TYR A 123 34.22 11.10 35.23
CA TYR A 123 34.41 10.06 34.20
C TYR A 123 35.82 10.05 33.59
N PHE A 124 36.57 11.16 33.69
CA PHE A 124 37.96 11.22 33.24
C PHE A 124 38.94 10.45 34.13
N ALA A 125 38.43 9.70 35.11
CA ALA A 125 39.18 8.61 35.73
C ALA A 125 39.67 7.59 34.68
N ASP A 126 38.95 7.43 33.56
CA ASP A 126 39.50 6.77 32.37
C ASP A 126 40.46 7.73 31.64
N GLU A 127 41.74 7.39 31.64
CA GLU A 127 42.80 8.14 30.97
C GLU A 127 42.61 8.23 29.44
N LYS A 128 41.87 7.29 28.84
CA LYS A 128 41.54 7.29 27.41
C LYS A 128 40.27 8.07 27.07
N LEU A 129 39.55 8.59 28.06
CA LEU A 129 38.38 9.45 27.80
C LEU A 129 38.84 10.84 27.35
N ALA A 130 38.46 11.21 26.13
CA ALA A 130 38.74 12.51 25.54
C ALA A 130 37.64 13.53 25.84
N PHE A 131 36.36 13.15 25.80
CA PHE A 131 35.29 14.08 26.12
C PHE A 131 34.03 13.43 26.69
N VAL A 132 33.29 14.22 27.46
CA VAL A 132 31.94 13.92 27.94
C VAL A 132 30.98 14.94 27.35
N GLN A 133 29.95 14.48 26.64
CA GLN A 133 28.90 15.31 26.05
C GLN A 133 27.60 15.19 26.87
N THR A 134 26.90 16.32 27.07
CA THR A 134 25.57 16.33 27.69
C THR A 134 24.48 16.73 26.67
N PRO A 135 23.19 16.41 26.91
CA PRO A 135 22.07 16.88 26.12
C PRO A 135 22.03 18.38 25.94
N HIS A 136 21.55 18.84 24.77
CA HIS A 136 21.12 20.23 24.62
C HIS A 136 19.62 20.32 24.95
N ALA A 137 19.30 20.98 26.06
CA ALA A 137 17.92 21.34 26.39
C ALA A 137 17.66 22.80 25.98
N PHE A 138 16.40 23.17 25.82
CA PHE A 138 15.98 24.50 25.36
C PHE A 138 14.96 25.13 26.31
N TYR A 139 15.08 26.42 26.57
CA TYR A 139 14.17 27.11 27.50
C TYR A 139 12.93 27.73 26.82
N ASN A 140 12.92 27.88 25.50
CA ASN A 140 11.80 28.40 24.72
C ASN A 140 10.97 27.24 24.13
N PHE A 141 10.10 26.67 24.97
CA PHE A 141 9.35 25.44 24.67
C PHE A 141 8.35 25.52 23.50
N ASP A 142 7.82 26.70 23.13
CA ASP A 142 6.98 26.89 21.92
C ASP A 142 7.79 27.56 20.79
N SER A 143 8.85 26.87 20.37
CA SER A 143 9.73 27.29 19.28
C SER A 143 9.27 26.75 17.91
N PHE A 144 9.98 27.12 16.84
CA PHE A 144 9.72 26.55 15.51
C PHE A 144 10.15 25.08 15.42
N GLN A 145 11.05 24.58 16.26
CA GLN A 145 11.51 23.19 16.25
C GLN A 145 10.78 22.27 17.26
N SER A 146 9.85 22.82 18.05
CA SER A 146 9.09 22.07 19.05
C SER A 146 7.59 22.04 18.77
N HIS A 147 6.91 21.07 19.36
CA HIS A 147 5.47 20.96 19.44
C HIS A 147 5.08 20.84 20.92
N ILE A 148 4.22 21.75 21.39
CA ILE A 148 3.76 21.76 22.77
C ILE A 148 2.24 21.83 22.83
N ASP A 149 1.64 20.96 23.63
CA ASP A 149 0.24 20.98 24.01
C ASP A 149 0.15 20.89 25.53
N TYR A 150 0.09 22.05 26.17
CA TYR A 150 -0.02 22.18 27.63
C TYR A 150 -1.25 21.47 28.21
N LYS A 151 -2.35 21.32 27.45
CA LYS A 151 -3.57 20.65 27.94
C LYS A 151 -3.40 19.14 28.02
N ARG A 152 -2.69 18.59 27.04
CA ARG A 152 -2.41 17.15 26.97
C ARG A 152 -1.10 16.76 27.66
N GLY A 153 -0.36 17.73 28.21
CA GLY A 153 0.96 17.49 28.80
C GLY A 153 2.00 17.04 27.77
N ILE A 154 1.82 17.39 26.49
CA ILE A 154 2.70 16.94 25.41
C ILE A 154 3.76 18.00 25.17
N TYR A 155 5.03 17.58 25.22
CA TYR A 155 6.15 18.34 24.68
C TYR A 155 7.02 17.42 23.82
N TRP A 156 7.24 17.85 22.59
CA TRP A 156 8.13 17.19 21.65
C TRP A 156 9.06 18.22 21.03
N GLU A 157 10.33 17.85 20.88
CA GLU A 157 11.35 18.68 20.25
C GLU A 157 12.25 17.78 19.38
N GLU A 158 12.68 18.29 18.23
CA GLU A 158 13.42 17.52 17.21
C GLU A 158 14.66 16.79 17.78
N GLY A 159 15.43 17.46 18.64
CA GLY A 159 16.64 16.96 19.28
C GLY A 159 16.41 15.88 20.33
N GLN A 160 15.20 15.70 20.86
CA GLN A 160 14.94 14.72 21.92
C GLN A 160 15.29 13.29 21.53
N LEU A 161 14.97 12.87 20.30
CA LEU A 161 15.31 11.53 19.82
C LEU A 161 16.83 11.34 19.73
N PHE A 162 17.54 12.40 19.30
CA PHE A 162 18.99 12.37 19.19
C PHE A 162 19.68 12.32 20.55
N TYR A 163 19.28 13.18 21.49
CA TYR A 163 19.94 13.29 22.79
C TYR A 163 19.50 12.24 23.81
N ASN A 164 18.24 11.78 23.81
CA ASN A 164 17.77 10.85 24.83
C ASN A 164 17.83 9.38 24.39
N VAL A 165 18.05 9.09 23.10
CA VAL A 165 18.04 7.71 22.57
C VAL A 165 19.30 7.40 21.75
N ILE A 166 19.59 8.21 20.72
CA ILE A 166 20.72 7.92 19.80
C ILE A 166 22.08 8.14 20.47
N GLN A 167 22.29 9.25 21.18
CA GLN A 167 23.57 9.52 21.85
C GLN A 167 23.85 8.56 23.02
N PRO A 168 22.89 8.18 23.87
CA PRO A 168 23.09 7.12 24.86
C PRO A 168 23.46 5.77 24.22
N GLY A 169 22.76 5.34 23.16
CA GLY A 169 23.12 4.10 22.45
C GLY A 169 24.51 4.13 21.81
N LYS A 170 25.00 5.31 21.43
CA LYS A 170 26.37 5.51 20.94
C LYS A 170 27.47 5.32 21.99
N ASN A 171 27.14 5.31 23.29
CA ASN A 171 28.11 5.01 24.36
C ASN A 171 28.75 3.63 24.15
N ASN A 172 27.94 2.62 23.81
CA ASN A 172 28.41 1.24 23.59
C ASN A 172 29.35 1.09 22.41
N TRP A 173 29.23 2.00 21.45
CA TRP A 173 30.04 1.99 20.22
C TRP A 173 31.26 2.88 20.31
N ASN A 174 31.46 3.61 21.42
CA ASN A 174 32.48 4.64 21.55
C ASN A 174 32.45 5.62 20.35
N ALA A 175 31.25 6.13 20.06
CA ALA A 175 30.96 6.88 18.82
C ALA A 175 30.03 8.07 19.07
N ASN A 176 30.07 8.66 20.26
CA ASN A 176 29.25 9.82 20.59
C ASN A 176 29.67 11.01 19.72
N VAL A 177 28.71 11.84 19.36
CA VAL A 177 28.98 13.05 18.58
C VAL A 177 29.24 14.20 19.54
N PHE A 178 30.34 14.91 19.35
CA PHE A 178 30.51 16.23 19.92
C PHE A 178 29.59 17.20 19.18
N CYS A 179 28.71 17.88 19.92
CA CYS A 179 27.66 18.76 19.38
C CYS A 179 28.03 20.25 19.47
N GLY A 180 29.32 20.56 19.50
CA GLY A 180 29.85 21.94 19.47
C GLY A 180 29.78 22.67 20.81
N SER A 181 29.04 22.17 21.79
CA SER A 181 28.80 22.83 23.06
C SER A 181 28.28 21.86 24.11
N ALA A 182 28.27 22.27 25.38
CA ALA A 182 27.86 21.47 26.54
C ALA A 182 28.66 20.17 26.65
N ALA A 183 29.97 20.30 26.47
CA ALA A 183 30.91 19.20 26.56
C ALA A 183 32.16 19.64 27.30
N ILE A 184 32.71 18.70 28.07
CA ILE A 184 34.01 18.83 28.72
C ILE A 184 35.01 17.93 28.00
N PHE A 185 36.22 18.44 27.79
CA PHE A 185 37.31 17.78 27.06
C PHE A 185 38.53 17.65 27.95
N ARG A 186 39.27 16.55 27.78
CA ARG A 186 40.67 16.45 28.18
C ARG A 186 41.50 17.22 27.15
N ARG A 187 42.26 18.23 27.60
CA ARG A 187 43.05 19.09 26.69
C ARG A 187 44.06 18.31 25.86
N SER A 188 44.75 17.33 26.46
CA SER A 188 45.74 16.51 25.74
C SER A 188 45.15 15.72 24.58
N ALA A 189 43.87 15.29 24.68
CA ALA A 189 43.19 14.62 23.60
C ALA A 189 42.91 15.57 22.43
N LEU A 190 42.53 16.82 22.70
CA LEU A 190 42.38 17.86 21.67
C LEU A 190 43.73 18.13 20.98
N GLN A 191 44.82 18.24 21.75
CA GLN A 191 46.15 18.48 21.19
C GLN A 191 46.61 17.34 20.27
N ASP A 192 46.36 16.07 20.61
CA ASP A 192 46.75 14.91 19.80
C ASP A 192 46.04 14.84 18.43
N VAL A 193 44.84 15.43 18.31
CA VAL A 193 44.08 15.48 17.05
C VAL A 193 44.28 16.75 16.24
N GLY A 194 45.15 17.65 16.68
CA GLY A 194 45.37 18.96 16.03
C GLY A 194 44.34 20.02 16.42
N LEU A 195 43.85 19.97 17.66
CA LEU A 195 42.84 20.87 18.25
C LEU A 195 41.45 20.72 17.60
N ILE A 196 40.65 21.79 17.57
CA ILE A 196 39.34 21.81 16.92
C ILE A 196 39.52 21.86 15.40
N ALA A 197 38.85 20.98 14.67
CA ALA A 197 38.90 20.89 13.20
C ALA A 197 38.42 22.19 12.53
N THR A 198 39.03 22.59 11.42
CA THR A 198 38.81 23.91 10.79
C THR A 198 38.40 23.84 9.32
N GLU A 199 38.41 22.64 8.73
CA GLU A 199 38.18 22.35 7.32
C GLU A 199 36.69 22.34 6.95
N THR A 200 35.82 22.13 7.94
CA THR A 200 34.36 22.02 7.77
C THR A 200 33.63 23.01 8.66
N ILE A 201 32.45 23.46 8.22
CA ILE A 201 31.57 24.38 8.99
C ILE A 201 30.98 23.71 10.25
N THR A 202 31.01 22.38 10.32
CA THR A 202 30.67 21.57 11.50
C THR A 202 31.96 21.04 12.11
N GLU A 203 32.72 21.93 12.73
CA GLU A 203 33.98 21.62 13.40
C GLU A 203 33.82 20.55 14.48
N ASP A 204 32.63 20.48 15.05
CA ASP A 204 32.27 19.69 16.20
C ASP A 204 32.30 18.18 15.92
N MET A 205 31.43 17.68 15.05
CA MET A 205 31.41 16.27 14.70
C MET A 205 32.72 15.83 14.02
N HIS A 206 33.36 16.73 13.28
CA HIS A 206 34.63 16.46 12.62
C HIS A 206 35.77 16.28 13.63
N THR A 207 35.84 17.11 14.67
CA THR A 207 36.81 16.93 15.77
C THR A 207 36.55 15.60 16.51
N GLY A 208 35.29 15.30 16.83
CA GLY A 208 34.92 14.03 17.47
C GLY A 208 35.34 12.80 16.63
N LEU A 209 35.21 12.88 15.30
CA LEU A 209 35.66 11.83 14.38
C LEU A 209 37.17 11.59 14.47
N ARG A 210 37.97 12.67 14.47
CA ARG A 210 39.44 12.58 14.60
C ARG A 210 39.86 12.00 15.95
N ILE A 211 39.18 12.38 17.03
CA ILE A 211 39.36 11.84 18.38
C ILE A 211 39.19 10.32 18.37
N HIS A 212 38.09 9.82 17.81
CA HIS A 212 37.87 8.38 17.71
C HIS A 212 38.85 7.67 16.78
N ALA A 213 39.24 8.29 15.67
CA ALA A 213 40.23 7.73 14.75
C ALA A 213 41.63 7.58 15.39
N LYS A 214 41.94 8.40 16.40
CA LYS A 214 43.16 8.29 17.23
C LYS A 214 43.04 7.28 18.38
N GLY A 215 41.88 6.64 18.55
CA GLY A 215 41.66 5.63 19.59
C GLY A 215 41.29 6.18 20.97
N TRP A 216 40.98 7.48 21.06
CA TRP A 216 40.38 8.06 22.26
C TRP A 216 38.92 7.61 22.42
N LYS A 217 38.41 7.74 23.64
CA LYS A 217 37.02 7.44 23.98
C LYS A 217 36.16 8.69 24.16
N SER A 218 34.86 8.52 23.95
CA SER A 218 33.82 9.50 24.30
C SER A 218 32.80 8.91 25.24
N LEU A 219 32.09 9.78 25.96
CA LEU A 219 30.93 9.40 26.76
C LEU A 219 29.82 10.42 26.58
N PHE A 220 28.58 9.95 26.58
CA PHE A 220 27.39 10.78 26.68
C PHE A 220 26.68 10.56 28.01
N VAL A 221 26.44 11.63 28.75
CA VAL A 221 25.72 11.62 30.04
C VAL A 221 24.35 12.25 29.81
N ASN A 222 23.30 11.45 29.86
CA ASN A 222 21.92 11.85 29.55
C ASN A 222 21.25 12.63 30.70
N GLU A 223 21.90 13.70 31.15
CA GLU A 223 21.39 14.61 32.17
C GLU A 223 21.31 16.02 31.59
N ARG A 224 20.13 16.65 31.71
CA ARG A 224 19.91 18.02 31.25
C ARG A 224 20.65 18.99 32.17
N MET A 225 21.85 19.41 31.77
CA MET A 225 22.69 20.33 32.55
C MET A 225 22.81 21.74 31.95
N ILE A 226 22.22 21.98 30.78
CA ILE A 226 22.16 23.30 30.14
C ILE A 226 20.78 23.58 29.60
N SER A 227 20.44 24.85 29.44
CA SER A 227 19.27 25.31 28.71
C SER A 227 19.67 26.40 27.73
N ALA A 228 19.41 26.16 26.44
CA ALA A 228 19.78 27.02 25.32
C ALA A 228 18.54 27.62 24.63
N GLN A 229 18.76 28.42 23.59
CA GLN A 229 17.69 28.98 22.79
C GLN A 229 17.47 28.16 21.50
N ALA A 230 16.31 27.54 21.37
CA ALA A 230 15.85 26.88 20.15
C ALA A 230 15.52 27.90 19.04
N ALA A 231 15.53 27.45 17.79
CA ALA A 231 15.21 28.31 16.64
C ALA A 231 13.78 28.90 16.78
N PRO A 232 13.63 30.24 16.88
CA PRO A 232 12.33 30.85 17.12
C PRO A 232 11.42 30.84 15.89
N ASP A 233 12.00 30.80 14.68
CA ASP A 233 11.28 30.90 13.41
C ASP A 233 11.97 30.08 12.29
N ILE A 234 11.26 29.91 11.17
CA ILE A 234 11.72 29.11 10.03
C ILE A 234 13.02 29.62 9.39
N THR A 235 13.30 30.93 9.39
CA THR A 235 14.51 31.48 8.78
C THR A 235 15.74 31.06 9.58
N THR A 236 15.70 31.24 10.90
CA THR A 236 16.76 30.83 11.81
C THR A 236 16.93 29.30 11.80
N PHE A 237 15.81 28.56 11.83
CA PHE A 237 15.80 27.10 11.75
C PHE A 237 16.48 26.60 10.46
N THR A 238 16.09 27.16 9.30
CA THR A 238 16.63 26.76 8.00
C THR A 238 18.12 27.07 7.88
N SER A 239 18.55 28.26 8.32
CA SER A 239 19.96 28.65 8.31
C SER A 239 20.82 27.72 9.17
N GLN A 240 20.34 27.31 10.34
CA GLN A 240 21.04 26.35 11.20
C GLN A 240 21.13 24.96 10.55
N ARG A 241 20.00 24.40 10.08
CA ARG A 241 19.96 23.05 9.47
C ARG A 241 20.74 22.98 8.15
N LEU A 242 20.77 24.06 7.37
CA LEU A 242 21.64 24.15 6.18
C LEU A 242 23.12 24.03 6.55
N ARG A 243 23.58 24.77 7.56
CA ARG A 243 24.98 24.70 8.02
C ARG A 243 25.32 23.30 8.55
N TRP A 244 24.44 22.73 9.37
CA TRP A 244 24.64 21.41 9.93
C TRP A 244 24.68 20.34 8.83
N GLY A 245 23.70 20.29 7.93
CA GLY A 245 23.68 19.30 6.87
C GLY A 245 24.82 19.43 5.87
N GLU A 246 25.13 20.66 5.43
CA GLU A 246 26.26 20.92 4.53
C GLU A 246 27.60 20.51 5.17
N GLY A 247 27.84 20.90 6.42
CA GLY A 247 29.09 20.59 7.13
C GLY A 247 29.25 19.08 7.37
N ASN A 248 28.22 18.42 7.91
CA ASN A 248 28.27 16.99 8.22
C ASN A 248 28.53 16.14 6.96
N LEU A 249 27.89 16.48 5.83
CA LEU A 249 28.10 15.79 4.56
C LEU A 249 29.46 16.13 3.93
N SER A 250 30.01 17.31 4.19
CA SER A 250 31.31 17.72 3.66
C SER A 250 32.47 16.95 4.29
N ILE A 251 32.31 16.38 5.49
CA ILE A 251 33.33 15.57 6.16
C ILE A 251 33.75 14.38 5.28
N PHE A 252 32.83 13.77 4.51
CA PHE A 252 33.19 12.70 3.56
C PHE A 252 34.27 13.09 2.54
N ALA A 253 34.43 14.38 2.24
CA ALA A 253 35.44 14.86 1.31
C ALA A 253 36.82 15.10 1.95
N TYR A 254 36.87 15.29 3.28
CA TYR A 254 38.10 15.56 4.02
C TYR A 254 38.55 14.31 4.77
N ASP A 255 37.76 13.88 5.77
CA ASP A 255 38.03 12.72 6.62
C ASP A 255 36.88 11.72 6.50
N ASN A 256 36.89 10.92 5.44
CA ASN A 256 35.82 9.95 5.18
C ASN A 256 35.80 8.84 6.26
N PRO A 257 34.73 8.73 7.08
CA PRO A 257 34.67 7.75 8.16
C PRO A 257 34.72 6.30 7.64
N LEU A 258 34.34 6.03 6.39
CA LEU A 258 34.34 4.69 5.83
C LEU A 258 35.74 4.19 5.43
N THR A 259 36.67 5.10 5.17
CA THR A 259 38.01 4.74 4.65
C THR A 259 39.15 5.21 5.54
N MET A 260 38.92 6.18 6.44
CA MET A 260 39.91 6.66 7.40
C MET A 260 40.41 5.53 8.32
N LYS A 261 41.70 5.51 8.64
CA LYS A 261 42.30 4.51 9.54
C LYS A 261 41.95 4.79 11.01
N GLY A 262 41.99 3.75 11.84
CA GLY A 262 41.82 3.88 13.31
C GLY A 262 40.40 3.75 13.84
N LEU A 263 39.37 3.81 12.99
CA LEU A 263 37.97 3.58 13.39
C LEU A 263 37.58 2.10 13.33
N THR A 264 36.86 1.64 14.37
CA THR A 264 36.22 0.32 14.39
C THR A 264 35.00 0.28 13.47
N LEU A 265 34.57 -0.92 13.03
CA LEU A 265 33.37 -1.04 12.19
C LEU A 265 32.14 -0.41 12.83
N GLY A 266 31.96 -0.58 14.15
CA GLY A 266 30.86 0.04 14.89
C GLY A 266 30.90 1.57 14.84
N GLN A 267 32.07 2.17 15.03
CA GLN A 267 32.24 3.62 14.88
C GLN A 267 31.93 4.08 13.45
N ARG A 268 32.43 3.38 12.43
CA ARG A 268 32.17 3.71 11.02
C ARG A 268 30.68 3.74 10.70
N LEU A 269 29.94 2.71 11.13
CA LEU A 269 28.49 2.62 10.92
C LEU A 269 27.72 3.70 11.69
N ASN A 270 28.17 4.07 12.89
CA ASN A 270 27.57 5.14 13.68
C ASN A 270 27.74 6.52 13.02
N TYR A 271 28.94 6.84 12.52
CA TYR A 271 29.18 8.07 11.77
C TYR A 271 28.44 8.08 10.44
N LEU A 272 28.45 6.96 9.72
CA LEU A 272 27.68 6.81 8.48
C LEU A 272 26.19 7.08 8.73
N GLY A 273 25.60 6.51 9.77
CA GLY A 273 24.19 6.73 10.13
C GLY A 273 23.89 8.21 10.43
N SER A 274 24.76 8.89 11.19
CA SER A 274 24.60 10.31 11.49
C SER A 274 24.72 11.20 10.25
N MET A 275 25.63 10.89 9.32
CA MET A 275 25.80 11.66 8.10
C MET A 275 24.70 11.39 7.07
N LEU A 276 24.30 10.12 6.85
CA LEU A 276 23.20 9.76 5.93
C LEU A 276 21.84 10.28 6.39
N GLY A 277 21.66 10.56 7.69
CA GLY A 277 20.47 11.26 8.20
C GLY A 277 20.18 12.58 7.45
N TRP A 278 21.25 13.28 7.04
CA TRP A 278 21.16 14.54 6.28
C TRP A 278 20.86 14.35 4.79
N THR A 279 20.85 13.11 4.27
CA THR A 279 20.48 12.79 2.89
C THR A 279 19.06 12.23 2.77
N THR A 280 18.27 12.25 3.84
CA THR A 280 16.88 11.72 3.82
C THR A 280 15.92 12.62 3.03
N GLY A 281 16.22 13.90 2.89
CA GLY A 281 15.40 14.88 2.15
C GLY A 281 15.10 14.51 0.70
N PRO A 282 16.11 14.21 -0.14
CA PRO A 282 15.87 13.72 -1.51
C PRO A 282 14.98 12.48 -1.57
N ALA A 283 15.19 11.49 -0.68
CA ALA A 283 14.35 10.30 -0.63
C ALA A 283 12.89 10.64 -0.25
N LYS A 284 12.69 11.56 0.71
CA LYS A 284 11.36 12.07 1.08
C LYS A 284 10.73 12.87 -0.07
N ALA A 285 11.50 13.67 -0.81
CA ALA A 285 11.00 14.42 -1.96
C ALA A 285 10.47 13.48 -3.06
N VAL A 286 11.20 12.39 -3.36
CA VAL A 286 10.74 11.34 -4.27
C VAL A 286 9.46 10.69 -3.72
N LEU A 287 9.44 10.30 -2.43
CA LEU A 287 8.27 9.70 -1.79
C LEU A 287 7.02 10.60 -1.87
N TYR A 288 7.19 11.91 -1.71
CA TYR A 288 6.10 12.88 -1.82
C TYR A 288 5.66 13.10 -3.28
N ALA A 289 6.59 13.03 -4.24
CA ALA A 289 6.28 13.13 -5.65
C ALA A 289 5.60 11.87 -6.22
N THR A 290 5.88 10.68 -5.69
CA THR A 290 5.37 9.40 -6.21
C THR A 290 3.85 9.35 -6.40
N PRO A 291 2.99 9.62 -5.39
CA PRO A 291 1.54 9.56 -5.61
C PRO A 291 1.05 10.65 -6.56
N ILE A 292 1.72 11.80 -6.64
CA ILE A 292 1.41 12.88 -7.59
C ILE A 292 1.68 12.42 -9.03
N LEU A 293 2.87 11.87 -9.27
CA LEU A 293 3.28 11.33 -10.58
C LEU A 293 2.39 10.16 -11.00
N MET A 294 2.04 9.27 -10.05
CA MET A 294 1.13 8.15 -10.28
C MET A 294 -0.23 8.64 -10.79
N LEU A 295 -0.84 9.64 -10.14
CA LEU A 295 -2.15 10.16 -10.57
C LEU A 295 -2.09 10.91 -11.91
N PHE A 296 -1.03 11.69 -12.15
CA PHE A 296 -0.85 12.36 -13.43
C PHE A 296 -0.68 11.37 -14.59
N THR A 297 0.25 10.43 -14.45
CA THR A 297 0.63 9.48 -15.51
C THR A 297 -0.33 8.29 -15.64
N GLY A 298 -1.04 7.92 -14.57
CA GLY A 298 -1.77 6.65 -14.50
C GLY A 298 -0.86 5.41 -14.35
N VAL A 299 0.46 5.60 -14.19
CA VAL A 299 1.40 4.50 -14.02
C VAL A 299 1.61 4.24 -12.54
N SER A 300 1.23 3.05 -12.09
CA SER A 300 1.54 2.60 -10.73
C SER A 300 3.05 2.36 -10.58
N PRO A 301 3.69 2.83 -9.50
CA PRO A 301 5.09 2.52 -9.21
C PRO A 301 5.31 1.03 -8.89
N VAL A 302 4.23 0.27 -8.68
CA VAL A 302 4.21 -1.17 -8.41
C VAL A 302 3.47 -1.86 -9.55
N GLY A 303 4.09 -2.84 -10.21
CA GLY A 303 3.54 -3.47 -11.41
C GLY A 303 2.17 -4.14 -11.20
N GLN A 304 2.04 -5.01 -10.20
CA GLN A 304 0.77 -5.62 -9.81
C GLN A 304 0.58 -5.51 -8.29
N PHE A 305 -0.54 -4.93 -7.85
CA PHE A 305 -0.88 -4.84 -6.44
C PHE A 305 -1.78 -6.02 -6.06
N SER A 306 -1.17 -7.08 -5.53
CA SER A 306 -1.92 -8.23 -5.00
C SER A 306 -2.31 -8.00 -3.54
N ILE A 307 -3.36 -8.70 -3.07
CA ILE A 307 -3.74 -8.70 -1.65
C ILE A 307 -2.55 -9.14 -0.77
N ALA A 308 -1.77 -10.12 -1.23
CA ALA A 308 -0.57 -10.58 -0.55
C ALA A 308 0.45 -9.46 -0.36
N LEU A 309 0.74 -8.68 -1.40
CA LEU A 309 1.65 -7.52 -1.30
C LEU A 309 1.10 -6.44 -0.36
N GLY A 310 -0.22 -6.19 -0.40
CA GLY A 310 -0.90 -5.28 0.51
C GLY A 310 -0.75 -5.71 1.97
N LEU A 311 -0.96 -6.99 2.28
CA LEU A 311 -0.80 -7.55 3.63
C LEU A 311 0.67 -7.50 4.08
N ILE A 312 1.62 -7.91 3.24
CA ILE A 312 3.06 -7.82 3.57
C ILE A 312 3.46 -6.38 3.88
N THR A 313 3.00 -5.42 3.07
CA THR A 313 3.27 -4.00 3.28
C THR A 313 2.65 -3.50 4.58
N LEU A 314 1.40 -3.89 4.88
CA LEU A 314 0.73 -3.54 6.12
C LEU A 314 1.47 -4.09 7.35
N PHE A 315 1.82 -5.38 7.35
CA PHE A 315 2.58 -5.99 8.45
C PHE A 315 3.97 -5.36 8.60
N TYR A 316 4.69 -5.13 7.51
CA TYR A 316 5.96 -4.41 7.53
C TYR A 316 5.82 -3.02 8.16
N MET A 317 4.79 -2.25 7.76
CA MET A 317 4.52 -0.93 8.32
C MET A 317 4.18 -1.02 9.81
N LEU A 318 3.28 -1.91 10.22
CA LEU A 318 2.91 -2.10 11.63
C LEU A 318 4.11 -2.49 12.49
N THR A 319 4.90 -3.49 12.06
CA THR A 319 6.11 -3.92 12.76
C THR A 319 7.12 -2.78 12.85
N THR A 320 7.32 -2.01 11.78
CA THR A 320 8.25 -0.87 11.78
C THR A 320 7.79 0.23 12.73
N LEU A 321 6.50 0.59 12.70
CA LEU A 321 5.93 1.62 13.57
C LEU A 321 5.99 1.20 15.04
N CYS A 322 5.67 -0.06 15.35
CA CYS A 322 5.81 -0.63 16.70
C CYS A 322 7.26 -0.65 17.16
N ALA A 323 8.19 -1.12 16.32
CA ALA A 323 9.61 -1.20 16.65
C ALA A 323 10.21 0.19 16.91
N VAL A 324 9.93 1.18 16.07
CA VAL A 324 10.36 2.57 16.30
C VAL A 324 9.73 3.12 17.59
N LYS A 325 8.44 2.86 17.82
CA LYS A 325 7.75 3.35 19.02
C LYS A 325 8.37 2.79 20.30
N ILE A 326 8.65 1.49 20.34
CA ILE A 326 9.30 0.80 21.47
C ILE A 326 10.73 1.31 21.65
N ALA A 327 11.54 1.30 20.59
CA ALA A 327 12.96 1.62 20.70
C ALA A 327 13.24 3.11 20.94
N SER A 328 12.26 3.98 20.71
CA SER A 328 12.36 5.41 20.97
C SER A 328 12.06 5.83 22.42
N ASP A 329 11.71 4.89 23.31
CA ASP A 329 11.44 5.12 24.74
C ASP A 329 10.49 6.31 25.02
N GLY A 330 9.40 6.40 24.25
CA GLY A 330 8.41 7.48 24.38
C GLY A 330 8.74 8.78 23.63
N TYR A 331 9.99 8.99 23.22
CA TYR A 331 10.43 10.16 22.44
C TYR A 331 10.07 10.07 20.94
N GLY A 332 9.71 8.89 20.44
CA GLY A 332 9.31 8.65 19.04
C GLY A 332 7.85 8.98 18.76
N ARG A 333 7.55 10.28 18.64
CA ARG A 333 6.23 10.74 18.17
C ARG A 333 6.22 10.81 16.65
N LEU A 334 5.77 9.72 16.03
CA LEU A 334 5.84 9.48 14.58
C LEU A 334 5.24 10.62 13.74
N TRP A 335 4.08 11.16 14.14
CA TRP A 335 3.48 12.29 13.42
C TRP A 335 4.39 13.54 13.45
N ASP A 336 4.90 13.89 14.63
CA ASP A 336 5.77 15.06 14.79
C ASP A 336 7.11 14.86 14.05
N ILE A 337 7.66 13.64 14.06
CA ILE A 337 8.85 13.26 13.28
C ILE A 337 8.60 13.40 11.77
N GLU A 338 7.45 12.97 11.26
CA GLU A 338 7.13 13.07 9.83
C GLU A 338 6.82 14.52 9.40
N VAL A 339 6.18 15.33 10.24
CA VAL A 339 6.05 16.78 10.01
C VAL A 339 7.42 17.46 10.03
N GLN A 340 8.33 17.02 10.89
CA GLN A 340 9.71 17.51 10.90
C GLN A 340 10.49 17.07 9.65
N ALA A 341 10.28 15.85 9.15
CA ALA A 341 10.82 15.41 7.87
C ALA A 341 10.25 16.25 6.71
N MET A 342 8.95 16.57 6.74
CA MET A 342 8.32 17.51 5.79
C MET A 342 8.88 18.94 5.92
N THR A 343 9.30 19.36 7.10
CA THR A 343 10.00 20.65 7.27
C THR A 343 11.42 20.60 6.66
N ASN A 344 12.13 19.49 6.88
CA ASN A 344 13.53 19.33 6.51
C ASN A 344 13.76 18.87 5.06
N PHE A 345 12.79 18.28 4.34
CA PHE A 345 13.08 17.61 3.06
C PHE A 345 13.76 18.53 2.05
N TRP A 346 13.23 19.74 1.87
CA TRP A 346 13.80 20.71 0.93
C TRP A 346 15.13 21.28 1.43
N ILE A 347 15.24 21.51 2.74
CA ILE A 347 16.46 21.97 3.38
C ILE A 347 17.58 20.96 3.12
N GLN A 348 17.33 19.67 3.34
CA GLN A 348 18.28 18.59 3.14
C GLN A 348 18.61 18.35 1.67
N CYS A 349 17.67 18.52 0.74
CA CYS A 349 17.99 18.57 -0.70
C CYS A 349 19.04 19.66 -0.98
N ARG A 350 18.89 20.85 -0.38
CA ARG A 350 19.86 21.94 -0.51
C ARG A 350 21.18 21.66 0.22
N CYS A 351 21.14 20.98 1.36
CA CYS A 351 22.36 20.54 2.06
C CYS A 351 23.17 19.61 1.16
N LEU A 352 22.52 18.60 0.55
CA LEU A 352 23.19 17.66 -0.34
C LEU A 352 23.74 18.35 -1.58
N THR A 353 22.97 19.25 -2.22
CA THR A 353 23.45 19.94 -3.42
C THR A 353 24.65 20.84 -3.11
N ARG A 354 24.64 21.53 -1.97
CA ARG A 354 25.79 22.34 -1.51
C ARG A 354 27.00 21.46 -1.18
N ALA A 355 26.76 20.37 -0.45
CA ALA A 355 27.80 19.43 -0.07
C ALA A 355 28.39 18.66 -1.26
N LEU A 356 27.72 18.55 -2.41
CA LEU A 356 28.28 17.91 -3.61
C LEU A 356 28.92 18.93 -4.57
N TRP A 357 28.26 20.05 -4.85
CA TRP A 357 28.64 20.96 -5.94
C TRP A 357 29.17 22.33 -5.48
N GLN A 358 28.94 22.74 -4.23
CA GLN A 358 29.33 24.07 -3.72
C GLN A 358 30.33 23.99 -2.55
N ARG A 359 31.02 22.85 -2.40
CA ARG A 359 32.05 22.63 -1.38
C ARG A 359 33.04 23.80 -1.32
N GLY A 360 33.30 24.31 -0.12
CA GLY A 360 34.26 25.39 0.12
C GLY A 360 33.86 26.78 -0.40
N ARG A 361 32.70 26.92 -1.07
CA ARG A 361 32.18 28.21 -1.58
C ARG A 361 31.16 28.87 -0.64
N GLY A 362 30.75 28.17 0.43
CA GLY A 362 29.83 28.69 1.43
C GLY A 362 30.49 29.73 2.33
N LYS A 363 29.94 30.96 2.36
CA LYS A 363 30.30 31.94 3.40
C LYS A 363 29.56 31.58 4.69
N PHE A 364 30.26 31.57 5.82
CA PHE A 364 29.64 31.39 7.13
C PHE A 364 28.71 32.57 7.42
N VAL A 365 27.39 32.34 7.40
CA VAL A 365 26.40 33.35 7.76
C VAL A 365 26.11 33.20 9.25
N VAL A 366 26.46 34.23 10.03
CA VAL A 366 26.15 34.29 11.46
C VAL A 366 24.65 34.41 11.63
N THR A 367 24.06 33.44 12.31
CA THR A 367 22.63 33.45 12.60
C THR A 367 22.33 34.38 13.75
N SER A 368 21.46 35.37 13.56
CA SER A 368 20.97 36.16 14.69
C SER A 368 20.28 35.24 15.69
N LYS A 369 20.75 35.26 16.94
CA LYS A 369 20.12 34.55 18.07
C LYS A 369 18.85 35.26 18.56
N ARG A 370 18.60 36.49 18.11
CA ARG A 370 17.43 37.30 18.47
C ARG A 370 16.67 37.82 17.24
N GLY A 371 15.35 37.61 17.21
CA GLY A 371 14.46 38.09 16.15
C GLY A 371 14.55 37.33 14.81
N ARG A 372 13.59 37.60 13.92
CA ARG A 372 13.50 36.96 12.60
C ARG A 372 14.59 37.53 11.67
N GLN A 373 15.38 36.66 11.03
CA GLN A 373 16.49 37.09 10.15
C GLN A 373 15.99 37.78 8.87
N SER A 374 14.84 37.38 8.35
CA SER A 374 14.22 37.96 7.16
C SER A 374 12.70 37.94 7.26
N ALA A 375 12.06 39.04 6.87
CA ALA A 375 10.60 39.11 6.73
C ALA A 375 10.10 38.21 5.57
N ASN A 376 10.93 38.00 4.54
CA ASN A 376 10.57 37.20 3.37
C ASN A 376 10.86 35.72 3.61
N ILE A 377 9.79 34.92 3.79
CA ILE A 377 9.85 33.46 3.94
C ILE A 377 9.30 32.70 2.74
N THR A 378 8.86 33.40 1.69
CA THR A 378 8.16 32.79 0.55
C THR A 378 8.98 31.68 -0.08
N ALA A 379 10.29 31.88 -0.27
CA ALA A 379 11.18 30.86 -0.84
C ALA A 379 11.37 29.62 0.06
N LEU A 380 11.15 29.73 1.37
CA LEU A 380 11.27 28.62 2.32
C LEU A 380 10.02 27.75 2.35
N ILE A 381 8.84 28.35 2.14
CA ILE A 381 7.55 27.66 2.13
C ILE A 381 7.07 27.29 0.72
N ALA A 382 7.67 27.86 -0.34
CA ALA A 382 7.30 27.60 -1.73
C ALA A 382 7.28 26.10 -2.10
N PRO A 383 8.26 25.27 -1.69
CA PRO A 383 8.22 23.83 -1.98
C PRO A 383 6.99 23.14 -1.39
N HIS A 384 6.55 23.54 -0.20
CA HIS A 384 5.34 23.02 0.45
C HIS A 384 4.06 23.47 -0.26
N ILE A 385 4.02 24.72 -0.72
CA ILE A 385 2.90 25.25 -1.52
C ILE A 385 2.80 24.51 -2.86
N VAL A 386 3.94 24.35 -3.55
CA VAL A 386 4.02 23.61 -4.83
C VAL A 386 3.56 22.16 -4.64
N LEU A 387 3.97 21.50 -3.55
CA LEU A 387 3.54 20.13 -3.25
C LEU A 387 2.02 20.04 -3.09
N ILE A 388 1.40 20.97 -2.34
CA ILE A 388 -0.06 21.02 -2.17
C ILE A 388 -0.75 21.29 -3.51
N ALA A 389 -0.28 22.28 -4.27
CA ALA A 389 -0.87 22.66 -5.55
C ALA A 389 -0.82 21.50 -6.56
N LEU A 390 0.35 20.87 -6.73
CA LEU A 390 0.51 19.70 -7.60
C LEU A 390 -0.34 18.52 -7.13
N GLY A 391 -0.41 18.28 -5.82
CA GLY A 391 -1.25 17.22 -5.25
C GLY A 391 -2.74 17.41 -5.56
N VAL A 392 -3.26 18.62 -5.34
CA VAL A 392 -4.65 18.97 -5.66
C VAL A 392 -4.91 18.85 -7.17
N SER A 393 -4.00 19.34 -8.01
CA SER A 393 -4.11 19.22 -9.46
C SER A 393 -4.08 17.75 -9.92
N ALA A 394 -3.28 16.90 -9.29
CA ALA A 394 -3.18 15.48 -9.63
C ALA A 394 -4.46 14.71 -9.28
N ILE A 395 -5.05 14.99 -8.11
CA ILE A 395 -6.36 14.44 -7.72
C ILE A 395 -7.43 14.89 -8.71
N ALA A 396 -7.50 16.20 -9.01
CA ALA A 396 -8.47 16.73 -9.96
C ALA A 396 -8.33 16.10 -11.35
N TRP A 397 -7.10 15.91 -11.83
CA TRP A 397 -6.81 15.26 -13.10
C TRP A 397 -7.22 13.78 -13.12
N ALA A 398 -6.88 13.02 -12.07
CA ALA A 398 -7.28 11.62 -11.97
C ALA A 398 -8.80 11.46 -11.92
N THR A 399 -9.50 12.30 -11.15
CA THR A 399 -10.97 12.35 -11.13
C THR A 399 -11.56 12.73 -12.48
N ALA A 400 -10.96 13.67 -13.21
CA ALA A 400 -11.40 14.05 -14.54
C ALA A 400 -11.22 12.90 -15.57
N LYS A 401 -10.08 12.18 -15.56
CA LYS A 401 -9.88 11.00 -16.41
C LYS A 401 -10.96 9.94 -16.18
N ILE A 402 -11.33 9.74 -14.92
CA ILE A 402 -12.39 8.84 -14.48
C ILE A 402 -13.75 9.31 -14.99
N PHE A 403 -14.09 10.59 -14.81
CA PHE A 403 -15.38 11.15 -15.21
C PHE A 403 -15.56 11.18 -16.73
N LEU A 404 -14.48 11.40 -17.48
CA LEU A 404 -14.47 11.41 -18.94
C LEU A 404 -14.37 10.00 -19.57
N GLY A 405 -14.36 8.93 -18.76
CA GLY A 405 -14.26 7.55 -19.24
C GLY A 405 -12.88 7.17 -19.82
N VAL A 406 -11.86 8.00 -19.62
CA VAL A 406 -10.47 7.78 -20.11
C VAL A 406 -9.71 6.76 -19.25
N SER A 407 -10.10 6.58 -17.98
CA SER A 407 -9.43 5.68 -17.04
C SER A 407 -10.42 5.08 -16.04
N SER A 408 -10.23 3.80 -15.69
CA SER A 408 -11.01 3.09 -14.66
C SER A 408 -10.21 2.80 -13.37
N ASP A 409 -9.09 3.50 -13.16
CA ASP A 409 -8.21 3.31 -11.99
C ASP A 409 -8.69 4.04 -10.72
N TYR A 410 -9.81 3.56 -10.14
CA TYR A 410 -10.34 4.06 -8.84
C TYR A 410 -9.40 3.80 -7.69
N PHE A 411 -8.73 2.65 -7.72
CA PHE A 411 -7.84 2.24 -6.66
C PHE A 411 -6.65 3.19 -6.55
N GLY A 412 -6.02 3.52 -7.68
CA GLY A 412 -4.98 4.54 -7.78
C GLY A 412 -5.45 5.90 -7.25
N LEU A 413 -6.65 6.36 -7.63
CA LEU A 413 -7.23 7.60 -7.11
C LEU A 413 -7.41 7.58 -5.59
N ILE A 414 -7.94 6.49 -5.01
CA ILE A 414 -8.19 6.38 -3.57
C ILE A 414 -6.87 6.37 -2.79
N VAL A 415 -5.94 5.48 -3.16
CA VAL A 415 -4.66 5.33 -2.44
C VAL A 415 -3.78 6.56 -2.65
N GLY A 416 -3.62 7.00 -3.90
CA GLY A 416 -2.85 8.19 -4.24
C GLY A 416 -3.43 9.45 -3.62
N GLY A 417 -4.75 9.63 -3.68
CA GLY A 417 -5.48 10.74 -3.08
C GLY A 417 -5.31 10.79 -1.57
N ALA A 418 -5.43 9.66 -0.87
CA ALA A 418 -5.22 9.59 0.58
C ALA A 418 -3.78 9.96 0.98
N LEU A 419 -2.78 9.46 0.25
CA LEU A 419 -1.38 9.81 0.50
C LEU A 419 -1.12 11.30 0.25
N ILE A 420 -1.62 11.85 -0.85
CA ILE A 420 -1.52 13.28 -1.16
C ILE A 420 -2.21 14.13 -0.09
N ALA A 421 -3.36 13.72 0.42
CA ALA A 421 -4.07 14.42 1.49
C ALA A 421 -3.25 14.47 2.79
N ILE A 422 -2.68 13.34 3.21
CA ILE A 422 -1.81 13.27 4.40
C ILE A 422 -0.58 14.16 4.22
N GLN A 423 0.07 14.11 3.05
CA GLN A 423 1.24 14.94 2.76
C GLN A 423 0.89 16.43 2.70
N SER A 424 -0.25 16.79 2.12
CA SER A 424 -0.75 18.16 2.06
C SER A 424 -1.08 18.68 3.47
N MET A 425 -1.62 17.82 4.34
CA MET A 425 -1.86 18.17 5.75
C MET A 425 -0.55 18.47 6.48
N MET A 426 0.50 17.66 6.30
CA MET A 426 1.82 17.93 6.87
C MET A 426 2.43 19.23 6.31
N ALA A 427 2.41 19.41 4.99
CA ALA A 427 2.91 20.61 4.32
C ALA A 427 2.18 21.88 4.81
N PHE A 428 0.86 21.81 4.97
CA PHE A 428 0.07 22.89 5.53
C PHE A 428 0.44 23.21 6.98
N GLN A 429 0.71 22.20 7.81
CA GLN A 429 1.19 22.42 9.18
C GLN A 429 2.53 23.18 9.18
N VAL A 430 3.46 22.85 8.28
CA VAL A 430 4.72 23.58 8.12
C VAL A 430 4.49 25.02 7.70
N ILE A 431 3.65 25.27 6.69
CA ILE A 431 3.28 26.62 6.23
C ILE A 431 2.68 27.43 7.39
N ARG A 432 1.71 26.85 8.10
CA ARG A 432 1.05 27.48 9.25
C ARG A 432 2.04 27.83 10.36
N LYS A 433 2.99 26.92 10.67
CA LYS A 433 4.04 27.16 11.66
C LYS A 433 4.99 28.28 11.21
N SER A 434 5.26 28.38 9.92
CA SER A 434 6.14 29.37 9.31
C SER A 434 5.54 30.78 9.24
N LEU A 435 4.20 30.83 9.10
CA LEU A 435 3.42 32.06 9.11
C LEU A 435 3.08 32.56 10.52
N ARG A 436 3.55 31.87 11.57
CA ARG A 436 3.45 32.40 12.94
C ARG A 436 4.08 33.80 12.97
N PRO A 437 3.39 34.81 13.53
CA PRO A 437 3.98 36.11 13.73
C PRO A 437 5.30 35.95 14.48
N ALA A 438 6.34 36.63 14.01
CA ALA A 438 7.60 36.69 14.75
C ALA A 438 7.27 37.18 16.17
N ASP A 439 7.87 36.56 17.18
CA ASP A 439 7.72 37.07 18.54
C ASP A 439 8.23 38.52 18.54
N LYS A 440 7.36 39.46 18.89
CA LYS A 440 7.72 40.88 18.97
C LYS A 440 8.58 41.16 20.20
N ARG A 441 8.71 40.17 21.10
CA ARG A 441 9.50 40.26 22.33
C ARG A 441 10.95 39.90 22.03
N PHE A 442 11.84 40.69 22.62
CA PHE A 442 13.29 40.52 22.50
C PHE A 442 13.81 39.29 23.26
N SER A 443 13.15 38.94 24.37
CA SER A 443 13.45 37.77 25.20
C SER A 443 12.19 36.93 25.44
N TRP A 444 12.39 35.62 25.55
CA TRP A 444 11.34 34.65 25.85
C TRP A 444 10.82 34.86 27.26
N ARG A 445 9.49 34.84 27.45
CA ARG A 445 8.90 34.84 28.79
C ARG A 445 8.58 33.42 29.20
N HIS A 446 9.11 32.99 30.32
CA HIS A 446 8.95 31.63 30.79
C HIS A 446 7.70 31.53 31.67
N PRO A 447 6.67 30.75 31.27
CA PRO A 447 5.49 30.54 32.11
C PRO A 447 5.87 29.89 33.45
N THR A 448 5.55 30.56 34.56
CA THR A 448 5.82 30.06 35.91
C THR A 448 4.84 30.68 36.92
N ASN A 449 4.44 29.90 37.92
CA ASN A 449 3.52 30.24 39.00
C ASN A 449 4.20 30.00 40.36
N GLU A 450 5.51 30.14 40.38
CA GLU A 450 6.37 29.74 41.50
C GLU A 450 7.11 30.95 42.10
N VAL A 451 7.03 32.10 41.43
CA VAL A 451 7.57 33.35 41.93
C VAL A 451 6.45 34.05 42.70
N HIS A 452 6.64 34.18 44.01
CA HIS A 452 5.83 35.04 44.86
C HIS A 452 6.20 36.49 44.58
N VAL A 453 5.21 37.34 44.44
CA VAL A 453 5.41 38.75 44.09
C VAL A 453 4.66 39.60 45.08
N ARG A 454 5.39 40.41 45.83
CA ARG A 454 4.83 41.50 46.61
C ARG A 454 5.00 42.79 45.85
N TYR A 455 3.93 43.56 45.71
CA TYR A 455 3.96 44.85 45.04
C TYR A 455 3.54 45.96 46.01
N GLN A 456 4.20 47.12 45.89
CA GLN A 456 3.89 48.31 46.67
C GLN A 456 3.93 49.55 45.77
N ALA A 457 2.81 50.24 45.67
CA ALA A 457 2.62 51.53 45.01
C ALA A 457 2.06 52.53 46.05
N ASP A 458 2.10 53.83 45.76
CA ASP A 458 1.81 54.93 46.70
C ASP A 458 0.62 54.68 47.66
N ALA A 459 -0.50 54.13 47.16
CA ALA A 459 -1.69 53.82 47.96
C ALA A 459 -2.14 52.35 47.91
N LEU A 460 -1.41 51.48 47.21
CA LEU A 460 -1.84 50.10 46.94
C LEU A 460 -0.68 49.13 47.18
N ALA A 461 -0.89 48.16 48.06
CA ALA A 461 0.06 47.07 48.28
C ALA A 461 -0.70 45.74 48.32
N GLY A 462 -0.03 44.68 47.85
CA GLY A 462 -0.63 43.35 47.83
C GLY A 462 0.35 42.28 47.40
N GLN A 463 -0.16 41.05 47.36
CA GLN A 463 0.55 39.87 46.90
C GLN A 463 -0.01 39.38 45.57
N ALA A 464 0.84 38.70 44.82
CA ALA A 464 0.53 38.17 43.51
C ALA A 464 1.35 36.91 43.23
N VAL A 465 0.84 36.12 42.30
CA VAL A 465 1.55 34.96 41.76
C VAL A 465 1.96 35.28 40.34
N SER A 466 3.19 34.89 39.98
CA SER A 466 3.67 35.03 38.62
C SER A 466 2.82 34.24 37.62
N LEU A 467 2.73 34.76 36.41
CA LEU A 467 2.23 34.10 35.22
C LEU A 467 3.37 33.64 34.35
N ASP A 468 4.32 34.55 34.16
CA ASP A 468 5.44 34.45 33.28
C ASP A 468 6.55 35.41 33.76
N VAL A 469 7.82 35.01 33.65
CA VAL A 469 8.96 35.84 34.06
C VAL A 469 10.04 35.79 32.99
N ASN A 470 10.78 36.89 32.85
CA ASN A 470 12.09 36.93 32.19
C ASN A 470 12.94 38.08 32.77
N GLU A 471 14.14 38.30 32.22
CA GLU A 471 15.08 39.32 32.66
C GLU A 471 14.60 40.77 32.42
N THR A 472 13.58 40.96 31.58
CA THR A 472 13.05 42.29 31.21
C THR A 472 11.72 42.65 31.88
N GLY A 473 10.99 41.67 32.40
CA GLY A 473 9.69 41.89 32.97
C GLY A 473 8.97 40.64 33.46
N LEU A 474 7.79 40.86 34.00
CA LEU A 474 7.04 39.87 34.75
C LEU A 474 5.55 40.03 34.45
N GLY A 475 4.85 38.93 34.21
CA GLY A 475 3.39 38.87 34.21
C GLY A 475 2.92 38.35 35.56
N VAL A 476 1.87 38.94 36.12
CA VAL A 476 1.26 38.50 37.38
C VAL A 476 -0.26 38.54 37.32
N VAL A 477 -0.90 37.81 38.24
CA VAL A 477 -2.31 38.03 38.60
C VAL A 477 -2.37 38.80 39.91
N VAL A 478 -3.05 39.94 39.88
CA VAL A 478 -3.38 40.73 41.08
C VAL A 478 -4.89 40.83 41.23
N TYR A 479 -5.35 41.24 42.40
CA TYR A 479 -6.78 41.31 42.73
C TYR A 479 -7.31 42.75 42.84
N GLN A 480 -6.49 43.72 42.42
CA GLN A 480 -6.82 45.15 42.37
C GLN A 480 -6.22 45.76 41.08
N ALA A 481 -6.90 46.72 40.47
CA ALA A 481 -6.40 47.36 39.27
C ALA A 481 -5.22 48.29 39.60
N LEU A 482 -4.10 48.14 38.88
CA LEU A 482 -3.02 49.13 38.88
C LEU A 482 -3.06 49.96 37.59
N PRO A 483 -2.92 51.29 37.66
CA PRO A 483 -2.88 52.15 36.48
C PRO A 483 -1.71 51.81 35.54
N VAL A 484 -1.95 51.78 34.24
CA VAL A 484 -0.87 51.61 33.25
C VAL A 484 0.03 52.85 33.27
N GLY A 485 1.34 52.64 33.35
CA GLY A 485 2.37 53.68 33.47
C GLY A 485 2.83 53.98 34.90
N SER A 486 2.17 53.42 35.93
CA SER A 486 2.62 53.61 37.32
C SER A 486 3.91 52.81 37.60
N HIS A 487 4.75 53.36 38.45
CA HIS A 487 5.94 52.70 38.98
C HIS A 487 5.58 52.03 40.30
N VAL A 488 6.09 50.82 40.50
CA VAL A 488 5.74 49.95 41.61
C VAL A 488 6.99 49.27 42.12
N ASP A 489 7.20 49.29 43.43
CA ASP A 489 8.26 48.52 44.06
C ASP A 489 7.83 47.05 44.12
N LEU A 490 8.66 46.17 43.56
CA LEU A 490 8.43 44.74 43.49
C LEU A 490 9.43 44.01 44.37
N THR A 491 8.94 43.08 45.19
CA THR A 491 9.75 42.08 45.87
C THR A 491 9.39 40.70 45.31
N LEU A 492 10.31 40.11 44.55
CA LEU A 492 10.18 38.78 43.96
C LEU A 492 10.82 37.78 44.90
N SER A 493 10.09 36.74 45.29
CA SER A 493 10.60 35.68 46.16
C SER A 493 10.39 34.32 45.52
N THR A 494 11.43 33.49 45.58
CA THR A 494 11.46 32.10 45.15
C THR A 494 11.90 31.23 46.32
N THR A 495 11.94 29.91 46.16
CA THR A 495 12.49 29.01 47.19
C THR A 495 13.96 29.29 47.50
N GLN A 496 14.71 29.88 46.56
CA GLN A 496 16.17 30.05 46.68
C GLN A 496 16.64 31.50 46.81
N ARG A 497 15.88 32.47 46.30
CA ARG A 497 16.29 33.88 46.21
C ARG A 497 15.14 34.85 46.45
N THR A 498 15.48 36.03 46.97
CA THR A 498 14.61 37.20 47.07
C THR A 498 15.27 38.39 46.40
N LEU A 499 14.55 39.06 45.49
CA LEU A 499 15.01 40.22 44.75
C LEU A 499 14.06 41.40 44.95
N ARG A 500 14.61 42.60 45.17
CA ARG A 500 13.86 43.86 45.18
C ARG A 500 14.21 44.68 43.95
N CYS A 501 13.22 45.14 43.22
CA CYS A 501 13.39 45.95 42.00
C CYS A 501 12.17 46.83 41.74
N GLN A 502 12.32 47.84 40.89
CA GLN A 502 11.19 48.65 40.44
C GLN A 502 10.60 48.11 39.12
N GLY A 503 9.29 48.19 38.99
CA GLY A 503 8.54 47.78 37.81
C GLY A 503 7.55 48.84 37.35
N GLU A 504 7.53 49.12 36.05
CA GLU A 504 6.53 49.94 35.40
C GLU A 504 5.37 49.08 34.89
N VAL A 505 4.13 49.44 35.20
CA VAL A 505 2.93 48.76 34.72
C VAL A 505 2.75 49.01 33.21
N ARG A 506 2.90 47.99 32.37
CA ARG A 506 2.74 48.08 30.90
C ARG A 506 1.38 47.63 30.40
N SER A 507 0.69 46.77 31.14
CA SER A 507 -0.65 46.31 30.78
C SER A 507 -1.44 45.95 32.03
N CYS A 508 -2.73 46.27 32.05
CA CYS A 508 -3.68 45.85 33.08
C CYS A 508 -4.96 45.39 32.37
N GLN A 509 -5.29 44.10 32.47
CA GLN A 509 -6.44 43.49 31.80
C GLN A 509 -7.30 42.76 32.82
N GLN A 510 -8.57 43.13 32.93
CA GLN A 510 -9.52 42.43 33.79
C GLN A 510 -9.93 41.08 33.17
N PHE A 511 -10.07 40.03 33.98
CA PHE A 511 -10.65 38.77 33.52
C PHE A 511 -12.16 38.93 33.26
N ASN A 512 -12.62 38.74 32.02
CA ASN A 512 -14.05 38.73 31.66
C ASN A 512 -14.72 37.43 32.15
N GLY A 513 -15.00 37.32 33.45
CA GLY A 513 -15.79 36.26 34.05
C GLY A 513 -17.24 36.69 34.23
N GLY A 514 -18.06 36.59 33.18
CA GLY A 514 -19.50 36.76 33.34
C GLY A 514 -20.04 35.72 34.34
N ARG A 515 -20.46 36.19 35.52
CA ARG A 515 -21.27 35.54 36.59
C ARG A 515 -20.68 35.46 38.01
N THR A 516 -19.46 35.89 38.28
CA THR A 516 -18.94 35.89 39.67
C THR A 516 -18.30 37.25 40.01
N GLY A 517 -18.68 37.83 41.16
CA GLY A 517 -18.21 39.13 41.64
C GLY A 517 -16.73 39.18 42.05
N LEU A 518 -15.86 38.43 41.38
CA LEU A 518 -14.41 38.35 41.63
C LEU A 518 -13.70 39.37 40.73
N GLN A 519 -12.90 40.25 41.33
CA GLN A 519 -12.05 41.19 40.59
C GLN A 519 -10.62 40.64 40.55
N ALA A 520 -10.20 40.17 39.38
CA ALA A 520 -8.82 39.79 39.12
C ALA A 520 -8.33 40.45 37.85
N TYR A 521 -7.07 40.89 37.87
CA TYR A 521 -6.41 41.61 36.80
C TYR A 521 -5.11 40.90 36.44
N ARG A 522 -4.91 40.66 35.15
CA ARG A 522 -3.63 40.30 34.59
C ARG A 522 -2.80 41.57 34.40
N ILE A 523 -1.69 41.65 35.10
CA ILE A 523 -0.77 42.79 35.01
C ILE A 523 0.57 42.37 34.42
N GLY A 524 1.09 43.21 33.53
CA GLY A 524 2.43 43.06 32.98
C GLY A 524 3.33 44.17 33.49
N PHE A 525 4.38 43.83 34.22
CA PHE A 525 5.44 44.72 34.63
C PHE A 525 6.62 44.66 33.65
N LYS A 526 7.24 45.82 33.41
CA LYS A 526 8.57 45.94 32.81
C LYS A 526 9.51 46.41 33.91
N PHE A 527 10.63 45.72 34.13
CA PHE A 527 11.60 46.17 35.12
C PHE A 527 12.30 47.44 34.66
N VAL A 528 12.55 48.34 35.61
CA VAL A 528 13.24 49.63 35.39
C VAL A 528 14.38 49.77 36.40
N ASP A 529 15.43 50.48 36.01
CA ASP A 529 16.59 50.81 36.85
C ASP A 529 17.26 49.61 37.55
N LEU A 530 17.38 48.49 36.83
CA LEU A 530 18.04 47.28 37.34
C LEU A 530 19.55 47.46 37.43
N THR A 531 20.12 47.10 38.59
CA THR A 531 21.56 46.92 38.74
C THR A 531 22.04 45.66 38.01
N GLY A 532 23.34 45.58 37.69
CA GLY A 532 23.93 44.39 37.06
C GLY A 532 23.71 43.10 37.86
N GLN A 533 23.74 43.20 39.20
CA GLN A 533 23.43 42.08 40.11
C GLN A 533 21.95 41.70 40.05
N ALA A 534 21.03 42.66 40.14
CA ALA A 534 19.59 42.40 40.06
C ALA A 534 19.20 41.71 38.74
N MET A 535 19.81 42.12 37.64
CA MET A 535 19.62 41.49 36.33
C MET A 535 20.12 40.03 36.31
N SER A 536 21.24 39.75 36.97
CA SER A 536 21.81 38.40 37.11
C SER A 536 20.91 37.49 37.98
N ASP A 537 20.33 38.05 39.05
CA ASP A 537 19.37 37.35 39.90
C ASP A 537 18.08 37.02 39.13
N LEU A 538 17.58 37.92 38.27
CA LEU A 538 16.41 37.66 37.42
C LEU A 538 16.62 36.52 36.42
N TRP A 539 17.81 36.44 35.81
CA TRP A 539 18.18 35.32 34.95
C TRP A 539 18.12 34.00 35.72
N SER A 540 18.67 34.02 36.95
CA SER A 540 18.73 32.82 37.79
C SER A 540 17.34 32.40 38.30
N ILE A 541 16.48 33.37 38.67
CA ILE A 541 15.06 33.13 39.00
C ILE A 541 14.34 32.50 37.81
N SER A 542 14.55 33.01 36.58
CA SER A 542 13.91 32.50 35.38
C SER A 542 14.34 31.07 35.06
N ALA A 543 15.63 30.76 35.21
CA ALA A 543 16.17 29.44 34.97
C ALA A 543 15.63 28.38 35.97
N GLU A 544 15.66 28.69 37.26
CA GLU A 544 15.25 27.77 38.33
C GLU A 544 13.74 27.54 38.38
N THR A 545 12.96 28.61 38.33
CA THR A 545 11.52 28.52 38.62
C THR A 545 10.67 28.14 37.42
N ALA A 546 11.19 28.32 36.21
CA ALA A 546 10.40 28.15 35.00
C ALA A 546 10.90 27.00 34.12
N VAL A 547 12.19 26.97 33.77
CA VAL A 547 12.69 26.00 32.77
C VAL A 547 12.69 24.58 33.32
N GLU A 548 13.27 24.36 34.50
CA GLU A 548 13.36 23.04 35.11
C GLU A 548 11.97 22.45 35.41
N ARG A 549 11.11 23.24 36.06
CA ARG A 549 9.74 22.80 36.37
C ARG A 549 8.92 22.56 35.11
N GLN A 550 9.11 23.29 34.02
CA GLN A 550 8.45 22.97 32.76
C GLN A 550 8.91 21.65 32.17
N TYR A 551 10.21 21.37 32.21
CA TYR A 551 10.72 20.06 31.82
C TYR A 551 10.13 18.94 32.67
N GLN A 552 10.06 19.10 33.99
CA GLN A 552 9.41 18.12 34.87
C GLN A 552 7.92 17.95 34.57
N ARG A 553 7.19 19.04 34.29
CA ARG A 553 5.75 19.04 33.97
C ARG A 553 5.43 18.40 32.63
N LEU A 554 6.34 18.49 31.67
CA LEU A 554 6.12 18.10 30.28
C LEU A 554 6.92 16.85 29.87
N ASP A 555 7.67 16.25 30.80
CA ASP A 555 8.45 15.05 30.51
C ASP A 555 7.54 13.84 30.31
N ALA A 556 7.66 13.18 29.16
CA ALA A 556 6.87 11.99 28.83
C ALA A 556 7.09 10.83 29.82
N ARG A 557 8.27 10.76 30.48
CA ARG A 557 8.59 9.69 31.46
C ARG A 557 8.03 9.96 32.86
N PHE A 558 7.87 11.23 33.22
CA PHE A 558 7.47 11.66 34.57
C PHE A 558 6.12 12.38 34.59
N SER A 559 5.31 12.23 33.54
CA SER A 559 3.99 12.85 33.40
C SER A 559 3.03 12.35 34.48
N GLN A 560 3.18 12.84 35.71
CA GLN A 560 2.06 12.94 36.63
C GLN A 560 1.24 14.14 36.17
N PRO A 561 -0.02 13.95 35.76
CA PRO A 561 -0.89 15.07 35.50
C PRO A 561 -0.96 15.91 36.80
N LEU A 562 -0.54 17.17 36.75
CA LEU A 562 -0.88 18.10 37.81
C LEU A 562 -2.41 18.10 37.92
N ASP A 563 -2.94 17.83 39.11
CA ASP A 563 -4.39 17.86 39.31
C ASP A 563 -4.88 19.26 38.93
N PRO A 564 -5.73 19.42 37.89
CA PRO A 564 -6.21 20.73 37.45
C PRO A 564 -6.94 21.49 38.57
N LYS A 565 -7.29 20.82 39.68
CA LYS A 565 -7.86 21.40 40.90
C LYS A 565 -6.82 22.00 41.86
N THR A 566 -5.51 21.85 41.63
CA THR A 566 -4.50 22.47 42.51
C THR A 566 -4.55 23.99 42.41
N CYS A 567 -4.97 24.62 43.50
CA CYS A 567 -4.99 26.06 43.70
C CYS A 567 -3.58 26.55 44.12
N ARG A 568 -3.05 27.56 43.45
CA ARG A 568 -1.73 28.15 43.74
C ARG A 568 -1.92 29.58 44.24
N LEU A 569 -1.65 29.78 45.52
CA LEU A 569 -1.87 31.05 46.21
C LEU A 569 -0.55 31.59 46.78
N PRO A 570 -0.36 32.91 46.84
CA PRO A 570 0.78 33.51 47.49
C PRO A 570 0.62 33.38 49.02
N LEU A 571 1.68 33.03 49.73
CA LEU A 571 1.70 32.84 51.18
C LEU A 571 2.77 33.74 51.80
N GLU A 572 2.36 34.52 52.80
CA GLU A 572 3.25 35.16 53.76
C GLU A 572 3.05 34.54 55.15
N LEU A 573 4.14 34.25 55.85
CA LEU A 573 4.17 33.81 57.24
C LEU A 573 4.84 34.88 58.11
N ALA A 574 4.27 35.15 59.29
CA ALA A 574 4.82 36.08 60.28
C ALA A 574 4.50 35.60 61.71
N CYS A 575 5.19 36.14 62.72
CA CYS A 575 4.89 35.81 64.12
C CYS A 575 3.50 36.30 64.57
N ASP A 576 3.12 37.50 64.14
CA ASP A 576 1.78 38.07 64.34
C ASP A 576 1.41 39.01 63.17
N ALA A 577 0.24 39.65 63.24
CA ALA A 577 -0.29 40.48 62.15
C ALA A 577 0.55 41.75 61.86
N ALA A 578 1.28 42.26 62.86
CA ALA A 578 2.09 43.48 62.76
C ALA A 578 3.59 43.20 62.58
N SER A 579 4.01 41.95 62.79
CA SER A 579 5.38 41.49 62.68
C SER A 579 5.88 41.48 61.23
N PRO A 580 7.21 41.62 61.01
CA PRO A 580 7.80 41.41 59.71
C PRO A 580 7.56 39.98 59.21
N VAL A 581 7.49 39.84 57.89
CA VAL A 581 7.32 38.54 57.23
C VAL A 581 8.55 37.67 57.48
N VAL A 582 8.32 36.50 58.08
CA VAL A 582 9.32 35.46 58.37
C VAL A 582 9.61 34.62 57.13
N ALA A 583 8.58 34.35 56.31
CA ALA A 583 8.73 33.59 55.06
C ALA A 583 7.69 33.98 54.00
N THR A 584 8.11 33.95 52.74
CA THR A 584 7.24 34.10 51.56
C THR A 584 7.34 32.84 50.70
N ALA A 585 6.21 32.39 50.17
CA ALA A 585 6.16 31.21 49.30
C ALA A 585 4.95 31.26 48.36
N VAL A 586 4.92 30.36 47.38
CA VAL A 586 3.70 30.02 46.64
C VAL A 586 3.23 28.63 47.08
N SER A 587 1.94 28.48 47.36
CA SER A 587 1.39 27.20 47.81
C SER A 587 1.47 26.15 46.71
N SER A 588 1.95 24.96 47.04
CA SER A 588 1.94 23.78 46.18
C SER A 588 0.55 23.16 46.06
N THR A 589 -0.16 23.05 47.17
CA THR A 589 -1.53 22.51 47.24
C THR A 589 -2.28 23.20 48.38
N VAL A 590 -3.55 23.50 48.16
CA VAL A 590 -4.45 24.08 49.16
C VAL A 590 -5.56 23.09 49.43
N GLU A 591 -5.71 22.69 50.69
CA GLU A 591 -6.75 21.79 51.19
C GLU A 591 -7.70 22.57 52.11
N ASP A 592 -8.80 21.95 52.54
CA ASP A 592 -9.79 22.62 53.42
C ASP A 592 -9.18 23.00 54.79
N ASN A 593 -8.26 22.20 55.33
CA ASN A 593 -7.67 22.43 56.66
C ASN A 593 -6.15 22.62 56.65
N SER A 594 -5.49 22.52 55.49
CA SER A 594 -4.04 22.68 55.41
C SER A 594 -3.58 23.24 54.07
N LEU A 595 -2.34 23.70 54.02
CA LEU A 595 -1.69 24.19 52.81
C LEU A 595 -0.25 23.70 52.77
N LEU A 596 0.15 23.14 51.63
CA LEU A 596 1.51 22.68 51.36
C LEU A 596 2.29 23.77 50.63
N PHE A 597 3.54 24.01 51.00
CA PHE A 597 4.43 24.95 50.32
C PHE A 597 5.89 24.54 50.52
N GLU A 598 6.76 25.04 49.65
CA GLU A 598 8.20 24.81 49.75
C GLU A 598 8.90 26.06 50.28
N SER A 599 9.88 25.88 51.17
CA SER A 599 10.75 26.95 51.63
C SER A 599 12.13 26.41 51.98
N LYS A 600 13.19 27.14 51.60
CA LYS A 600 14.55 26.78 52.00
C LYS A 600 14.90 27.31 53.40
N SER A 601 14.20 28.34 53.86
CA SER A 601 14.35 28.85 55.23
C SER A 601 13.91 27.78 56.22
N LEU A 602 14.70 27.58 57.27
CA LEU A 602 14.27 26.77 58.42
C LEU A 602 13.17 27.54 59.13
N LEU A 603 11.97 26.96 59.15
CA LEU A 603 10.81 27.53 59.82
C LEU A 603 10.64 26.89 61.20
N PRO A 604 10.21 27.65 62.21
CA PRO A 604 9.93 27.11 63.54
C PRO A 604 8.78 26.10 63.46
N LEU A 605 9.11 24.83 63.64
CA LEU A 605 8.16 23.73 63.61
C LEU A 605 7.33 23.72 64.89
N ASN A 606 6.08 23.28 64.78
CA ASN A 606 5.12 23.16 65.88
C ASN A 606 4.70 24.45 66.59
N GLU A 607 5.19 25.61 66.17
CA GLU A 607 4.74 26.91 66.66
C GLU A 607 3.56 27.44 65.82
N GLU A 608 2.68 28.22 66.45
CA GLU A 608 1.65 28.95 65.71
C GLU A 608 2.26 30.13 64.97
N GLN A 609 2.05 30.17 63.66
CA GLN A 609 2.44 31.28 62.80
C GLN A 609 1.20 31.98 62.25
N TYR A 610 1.28 33.30 62.14
CA TYR A 610 0.30 34.09 61.43
C TYR A 610 0.50 33.93 59.92
N PHE A 611 -0.56 33.65 59.18
CA PHE A 611 -0.51 33.56 57.72
C PHE A 611 -1.34 34.67 57.06
N ARG A 612 -0.87 35.14 55.90
CA ARG A 612 -1.58 36.10 55.04
C ARG A 612 -1.51 35.64 53.59
N ILE A 613 -2.67 35.43 52.98
CA ILE A 613 -2.79 34.92 51.61
C ILE A 613 -3.78 35.82 50.84
N ASP A 614 -3.33 36.45 49.76
CA ASP A 614 -4.23 37.20 48.88
C ASP A 614 -4.85 36.27 47.83
N SER A 615 -6.15 36.43 47.59
CA SER A 615 -6.89 35.60 46.64
C SER A 615 -7.92 36.41 45.83
N PRO A 616 -8.46 35.86 44.73
CA PRO A 616 -9.52 36.51 43.96
C PRO A 616 -10.80 36.80 44.76
N ALA A 617 -11.04 36.03 45.83
CA ALA A 617 -12.24 36.14 46.68
C ALA A 617 -12.02 37.02 47.92
N GLY A 618 -10.81 37.57 48.11
CA GLY A 618 -10.43 38.39 49.26
C GLY A 618 -9.16 37.88 49.95
N GLN A 619 -8.71 38.61 50.96
CA GLN A 619 -7.54 38.25 51.76
C GLN A 619 -7.91 37.24 52.84
N LEU A 620 -7.14 36.15 52.93
CA LEU A 620 -7.21 35.14 53.96
C LEU A 620 -6.16 35.42 55.03
N THR A 621 -6.60 35.50 56.28
CA THR A 621 -5.72 35.70 57.44
C THR A 621 -6.11 34.79 58.59
N GLY A 622 -5.13 34.46 59.42
CA GLY A 622 -5.35 33.62 60.59
C GLY A 622 -4.05 33.09 61.18
N ARG A 623 -4.17 32.07 62.03
CA ARG A 623 -3.05 31.35 62.64
C ARG A 623 -3.08 29.88 62.28
N GLY A 624 -1.90 29.31 62.04
CA GLY A 624 -1.74 27.91 61.74
C GLY A 624 -0.45 27.33 62.29
N LYS A 625 -0.41 26.01 62.42
CA LYS A 625 0.75 25.27 62.94
C LYS A 625 1.55 24.68 61.77
N LEU A 626 2.87 24.84 61.80
CA LEU A 626 3.76 24.31 60.77
C LEU A 626 4.27 22.91 61.13
N GLU A 627 4.24 22.02 60.15
CA GLU A 627 4.84 20.70 60.19
C GLU A 627 5.73 20.48 58.95
N GLN A 628 6.84 19.77 59.11
CA GLN A 628 7.69 19.39 57.99
C GLN A 628 7.20 18.06 57.41
N THR A 629 7.07 17.99 56.09
CA THR A 629 6.72 16.74 55.40
C THR A 629 7.95 15.82 55.28
N PRO A 630 7.78 14.54 54.86
CA PRO A 630 8.92 13.66 54.56
C PRO A 630 9.81 14.18 53.42
N LYS A 631 9.30 15.09 52.58
CA LYS A 631 10.11 15.75 51.54
C LYS A 631 10.91 16.89 52.15
N LEU A 632 12.21 16.90 51.87
CA LEU A 632 13.10 17.97 52.30
C LEU A 632 12.61 19.33 51.76
N HIS A 633 12.56 20.35 52.62
CA HIS A 633 12.11 21.72 52.29
C HIS A 633 10.62 21.90 51.95
N GLU A 634 9.78 20.86 52.06
CA GLU A 634 8.33 20.97 51.91
C GLU A 634 7.66 20.99 53.30
N TYR A 635 6.88 22.03 53.56
CA TYR A 635 6.16 22.26 54.82
C TYR A 635 4.66 22.21 54.59
N ARG A 636 3.94 21.77 55.62
CA ARG A 636 2.48 21.79 55.71
C ARG A 636 2.07 22.78 56.80
N LEU A 637 1.29 23.78 56.44
CA LEU A 637 0.64 24.70 57.36
C LEU A 637 -0.78 24.19 57.64
N PHE A 638 -1.07 23.77 58.87
CA PHE A 638 -2.42 23.41 59.32
C PHE A 638 -3.14 24.65 59.84
N PHE A 639 -4.33 24.94 59.32
CA PHE A 639 -5.10 26.10 59.74
C PHE A 639 -5.78 25.83 61.09
N ASN A 640 -5.37 26.55 62.15
CA ASN A 640 -5.96 26.43 63.49
C ASN A 640 -7.12 27.42 63.67
N LYS A 641 -6.89 28.69 63.32
CA LYS A 641 -7.83 29.78 63.53
C LYS A 641 -7.84 30.70 62.31
N PHE A 642 -9.04 31.11 61.89
CA PHE A 642 -9.24 32.08 60.82
C PHE A 642 -9.74 33.41 61.39
N ASP A 643 -9.28 34.51 60.81
CA ASP A 643 -9.78 35.85 61.16
C ASP A 643 -10.95 36.24 60.25
N GLY A 644 -11.99 36.84 60.84
CA GLY A 644 -13.17 37.35 60.11
C GLY A 644 -13.84 36.31 59.23
N GLN A 645 -14.02 36.62 57.94
CA GLN A 645 -14.68 35.75 56.95
C GLN A 645 -13.72 34.79 56.23
N SER A 646 -12.45 34.68 56.64
CA SER A 646 -11.40 33.94 55.91
C SER A 646 -11.76 32.46 55.67
N ARG A 647 -12.46 31.78 56.60
CA ARG A 647 -12.90 30.39 56.38
C ARG A 647 -13.91 30.26 55.23
N SER A 648 -14.81 31.23 55.07
CA SER A 648 -15.79 31.26 53.98
C SER A 648 -15.11 31.55 52.64
N ILE A 649 -14.14 32.46 52.64
CA ILE A 649 -13.32 32.79 51.47
C ILE A 649 -12.55 31.54 51.00
N LEU A 650 -11.92 30.77 51.92
CA LEU A 650 -11.19 29.55 51.58
C LEU A 650 -12.09 28.50 50.90
N LYS A 651 -13.27 28.24 51.47
CA LYS A 651 -14.27 27.33 50.85
C LYS A 651 -14.71 27.82 49.48
N SER A 652 -14.87 29.13 49.32
CA SER A 652 -15.24 29.73 48.03
C SER A 652 -14.14 29.51 46.99
N ILE A 653 -12.86 29.71 47.34
CA ILE A 653 -11.72 29.45 46.44
C ILE A 653 -11.67 27.97 46.03
N LEU A 654 -11.79 27.05 46.98
CA LEU A 654 -11.77 25.61 46.69
C LEU A 654 -12.92 25.19 45.76
N THR A 655 -14.10 25.80 45.93
CA THR A 655 -15.25 25.58 45.04
C THR A 655 -15.02 26.19 43.66
N LEU A 656 -14.51 27.43 43.60
CA LEU A 656 -14.22 28.18 42.37
C LEU A 656 -13.13 27.51 41.51
N GLY A 657 -12.17 26.81 42.14
CA GLY A 657 -11.14 26.04 41.44
C GLY A 657 -11.69 24.93 40.53
N SER A 658 -12.96 24.55 40.70
CA SER A 658 -13.64 23.56 39.84
C SER A 658 -14.21 24.15 38.53
N GLU A 659 -14.32 25.48 38.41
CA GLU A 659 -14.90 26.13 37.22
C GLU A 659 -13.83 26.52 36.19
N SER A 660 -14.02 26.14 34.93
CA SER A 660 -13.00 26.29 33.86
C SER A 660 -12.51 27.70 33.56
N ASN A 661 -13.30 28.75 33.85
CA ASN A 661 -12.90 30.15 33.63
C ASN A 661 -12.21 30.77 34.86
N VAL A 662 -12.59 30.37 36.07
CA VAL A 662 -11.99 30.85 37.33
C VAL A 662 -10.73 30.04 37.67
N ALA A 663 -10.66 28.77 37.29
CA ALA A 663 -9.45 27.95 37.35
C ALA A 663 -8.26 28.58 36.62
N LYS A 664 -8.49 29.40 35.57
CA LYS A 664 -7.43 30.15 34.89
C LYS A 664 -6.85 31.29 35.73
N VAL A 665 -7.62 31.81 36.68
CA VAL A 665 -7.20 32.87 37.60
C VAL A 665 -6.48 32.25 38.80
N VAL A 666 -7.00 31.12 39.29
CA VAL A 666 -6.53 30.40 40.47
C VAL A 666 -5.34 29.47 40.17
N ASN A 667 -5.23 28.98 38.93
CA ASN A 667 -4.10 28.22 38.41
C ASN A 667 -3.72 28.74 37.00
N PRO A 668 -2.91 29.80 36.95
CA PRO A 668 -2.69 30.55 35.71
C PRO A 668 -2.01 29.82 34.55
N ILE A 669 -1.34 28.70 34.83
CA ILE A 669 -0.64 27.93 33.80
C ILE A 669 -1.58 26.95 33.07
N ALA A 670 -2.73 26.64 33.68
CA ALA A 670 -3.68 25.65 33.16
C ALA A 670 -4.20 25.98 31.75
N THR A 671 -4.11 27.23 31.29
CA THR A 671 -4.59 27.62 29.96
C THR A 671 -3.73 28.68 29.29
N SER A 672 -2.53 28.31 28.86
CA SER A 672 -1.82 29.03 27.80
C SER A 672 -1.97 28.32 26.46
N THR A 673 -3.22 28.05 26.05
CA THR A 673 -3.48 27.81 24.62
C THR A 673 -3.84 29.13 23.98
N ARG A 674 -2.99 29.64 23.08
CA ARG A 674 -3.50 30.53 22.04
C ARG A 674 -4.58 29.74 21.31
N SER A 675 -5.81 30.23 21.31
CA SER A 675 -6.88 29.65 20.51
C SER A 675 -6.36 29.57 19.08
N PRO A 676 -6.18 28.38 18.48
CA PRO A 676 -6.07 28.33 17.04
C PRO A 676 -7.36 28.98 16.53
N LEU A 677 -7.24 29.95 15.62
CA LEU A 677 -8.39 30.42 14.85
C LEU A 677 -9.08 29.14 14.33
N LEU A 678 -10.26 28.84 14.87
CA LEU A 678 -10.93 27.54 14.67
C LEU A 678 -11.42 27.40 13.22
N ARG A 679 -11.52 28.51 12.48
CA ARG A 679 -12.05 28.56 11.11
C ARG A 679 -11.17 27.82 10.07
N PRO A 680 -9.86 28.06 9.94
CA PRO A 680 -9.09 27.45 8.87
C PRO A 680 -8.79 25.95 9.06
N ALA A 681 -8.75 25.46 10.31
CA ALA A 681 -8.52 24.03 10.59
C ALA A 681 -9.78 23.19 10.33
N ILE A 682 -10.94 23.77 10.58
CA ILE A 682 -12.24 23.26 10.15
C ILE A 682 -12.31 23.35 8.62
N GLU A 683 -12.05 24.50 8.00
CA GLU A 683 -12.17 24.67 6.54
C GLU A 683 -11.21 23.77 5.72
N SER A 684 -9.96 23.57 6.15
CA SER A 684 -8.99 22.71 5.43
C SER A 684 -9.18 21.21 5.69
N GLY A 685 -9.51 20.82 6.93
CA GLY A 685 -9.82 19.43 7.28
C GLY A 685 -11.14 18.96 6.65
N TRP A 686 -12.17 19.82 6.65
CA TRP A 686 -13.45 19.51 6.01
C TRP A 686 -13.37 19.54 4.49
N LEU A 687 -12.56 20.37 3.84
CA LEU A 687 -12.39 20.26 2.38
C LEU A 687 -11.71 18.95 1.98
N ALA A 688 -10.69 18.51 2.70
CA ALA A 688 -9.99 17.25 2.40
C ALA A 688 -10.88 16.03 2.73
N LEU A 689 -11.60 16.06 3.86
CA LEU A 689 -12.56 15.01 4.21
C LEU A 689 -13.76 15.00 3.26
N ALA A 690 -14.31 16.16 2.89
CA ALA A 690 -15.41 16.27 1.94
C ALA A 690 -14.97 15.84 0.55
N ALA A 691 -13.76 16.19 0.09
CA ALA A 691 -13.22 15.70 -1.18
C ALA A 691 -12.99 14.18 -1.15
N SER A 692 -12.51 13.62 -0.04
CA SER A 692 -12.30 12.18 0.12
C SER A 692 -13.63 11.42 0.17
N VAL A 693 -14.62 11.94 0.91
CA VAL A 693 -15.98 11.38 0.97
C VAL A 693 -16.70 11.54 -0.36
N LEU A 694 -16.55 12.67 -1.07
CA LEU A 694 -17.06 12.84 -2.43
C LEU A 694 -16.40 11.84 -3.40
N CYS A 695 -15.08 11.62 -3.34
CA CYS A 695 -14.42 10.62 -4.18
C CYS A 695 -14.92 9.20 -3.88
N ILE A 696 -15.08 8.84 -2.60
CA ILE A 696 -15.59 7.53 -2.17
C ILE A 696 -17.07 7.36 -2.55
N ALA A 697 -17.90 8.38 -2.32
CA ALA A 697 -19.32 8.35 -2.64
C ALA A 697 -19.57 8.38 -4.15
N SER A 698 -18.80 9.14 -4.93
CA SER A 698 -18.84 9.12 -6.39
C SER A 698 -18.40 7.77 -6.94
N ALA A 699 -17.35 7.15 -6.38
CA ALA A 699 -16.92 5.80 -6.77
C ALA A 699 -17.99 4.75 -6.42
N TRP A 700 -18.62 4.83 -5.25
CA TRP A 700 -19.66 3.91 -4.83
C TRP A 700 -20.96 4.05 -5.66
N TYR A 701 -21.38 5.28 -5.93
CA TYR A 701 -22.60 5.58 -6.69
C TYR A 701 -22.48 5.25 -8.19
N LEU A 702 -21.28 5.36 -8.78
CA LEU A 702 -21.05 5.08 -10.20
C LEU A 702 -20.76 3.60 -10.52
N TRP A 703 -20.24 2.80 -9.58
CA TRP A 703 -19.69 1.46 -9.89
C TRP A 703 -20.31 0.23 -9.24
N ASN A 704 -21.28 0.39 -8.32
CA ASN A 704 -21.79 -0.76 -7.57
C ASN A 704 -22.36 -1.88 -8.46
N ASP A 705 -22.98 -1.54 -9.60
CA ASP A 705 -23.61 -2.51 -10.49
C ASP A 705 -22.60 -3.15 -11.47
N ASN A 706 -21.66 -2.36 -11.98
CA ASN A 706 -20.62 -2.83 -12.92
C ASN A 706 -19.59 -3.73 -12.22
N TYR A 707 -19.14 -3.37 -11.02
CA TYR A 707 -18.20 -4.19 -10.25
C TYR A 707 -18.82 -5.54 -9.85
N PHE A 708 -20.12 -5.52 -9.53
CA PHE A 708 -20.85 -6.74 -9.23
C PHE A 708 -20.87 -7.69 -10.44
N LEU A 709 -21.21 -7.19 -11.64
CA LEU A 709 -21.17 -7.98 -12.88
C LEU A 709 -19.78 -8.56 -13.17
N SER A 710 -18.71 -7.77 -13.08
CA SER A 710 -17.34 -8.25 -13.32
C SER A 710 -16.90 -9.31 -12.31
N TYR A 711 -17.31 -9.17 -11.04
CA TYR A 711 -16.99 -10.15 -10.00
C TYR A 711 -17.68 -11.49 -10.25
N ILE A 712 -18.98 -11.48 -10.58
CA ILE A 712 -19.71 -12.72 -10.82
C ILE A 712 -19.35 -13.35 -12.18
N ALA A 713 -18.96 -12.56 -13.19
CA ALA A 713 -18.52 -13.05 -14.50
C ALA A 713 -17.29 -13.97 -14.43
N GLN A 714 -16.49 -13.86 -13.36
CA GLN A 714 -15.30 -14.69 -13.10
C GLN A 714 -15.60 -15.91 -12.20
N SER A 715 -16.84 -16.09 -11.74
CA SER A 715 -17.23 -17.19 -10.88
C SER A 715 -17.61 -18.44 -11.69
N GLU A 716 -17.33 -19.64 -11.16
CA GLU A 716 -17.69 -20.90 -11.85
C GLU A 716 -19.19 -21.24 -11.71
N THR A 717 -19.85 -20.75 -10.66
CA THR A 717 -21.28 -21.00 -10.38
C THR A 717 -21.94 -19.79 -9.73
N LEU A 718 -23.14 -19.43 -10.18
CA LEU A 718 -23.92 -18.32 -9.64
C LEU A 718 -24.83 -18.76 -8.48
N THR A 719 -24.87 -18.00 -7.38
CA THR A 719 -25.86 -18.22 -6.31
C THR A 719 -27.24 -17.67 -6.72
N ILE A 720 -28.32 -18.12 -6.06
CA ILE A 720 -29.70 -17.64 -6.33
C ILE A 720 -29.82 -16.13 -6.10
N GLU A 721 -29.12 -15.59 -5.11
CA GLU A 721 -29.13 -14.15 -4.81
C GLU A 721 -28.33 -13.36 -5.87
N ASP A 722 -27.21 -13.92 -6.32
CA ASP A 722 -26.41 -13.33 -7.39
C ASP A 722 -27.20 -13.29 -8.71
N GLN A 723 -27.94 -14.36 -9.02
CA GLN A 723 -28.81 -14.42 -10.20
C GLN A 723 -29.90 -13.33 -10.17
N ARG A 724 -30.58 -13.10 -9.05
CA ARG A 724 -31.62 -12.04 -8.97
C ARG A 724 -31.04 -10.64 -9.16
N ARG A 725 -29.88 -10.39 -8.54
CA ARG A 725 -29.23 -9.08 -8.64
C ARG A 725 -28.67 -8.86 -10.05
N ALA A 726 -28.08 -9.89 -10.65
CA ALA A 726 -27.63 -9.87 -12.05
C ALA A 726 -28.81 -9.64 -13.01
N ASP A 727 -29.94 -10.31 -12.80
CA ASP A 727 -31.16 -10.17 -13.61
C ASP A 727 -31.66 -8.73 -13.66
N THR A 728 -31.64 -8.04 -12.52
CA THR A 728 -32.03 -6.62 -12.42
C THR A 728 -31.08 -5.73 -13.23
N ILE A 729 -29.76 -5.95 -13.09
CA ILE A 729 -28.74 -5.14 -13.75
C ILE A 729 -28.76 -5.38 -15.27
N LEU A 730 -28.85 -6.64 -15.70
CA LEU A 730 -28.90 -7.05 -17.10
C LEU A 730 -30.18 -6.56 -17.80
N THR A 731 -31.33 -6.61 -17.12
CA THR A 731 -32.58 -6.05 -17.66
C THR A 731 -32.46 -4.54 -17.86
N LYS A 732 -31.85 -3.83 -16.91
CA LYS A 732 -31.60 -2.39 -17.02
C LYS A 732 -30.63 -2.06 -18.16
N LEU A 733 -29.57 -2.84 -18.32
CA LEU A 733 -28.58 -2.71 -19.41
C LEU A 733 -29.20 -2.95 -20.80
N LEU A 734 -30.13 -3.89 -20.92
CA LEU A 734 -30.80 -4.22 -22.20
C LEU A 734 -31.96 -3.27 -22.55
N THR A 735 -32.42 -2.47 -21.59
CA THR A 735 -33.56 -1.55 -21.77
C THR A 735 -33.17 -0.07 -21.74
N SER A 736 -31.92 0.26 -21.41
CA SER A 736 -31.41 1.63 -21.46
C SER A 736 -31.39 2.16 -22.89
N GLN A 737 -31.80 3.42 -23.06
CA GLN A 737 -31.76 4.13 -24.34
C GLN A 737 -30.38 4.77 -24.63
N ASP A 738 -29.37 4.51 -23.79
CA ASP A 738 -28.02 5.03 -24.00
C ASP A 738 -27.38 4.38 -25.23
N THR A 739 -26.72 5.18 -26.06
CA THR A 739 -26.25 4.79 -27.40
C THR A 739 -24.81 4.26 -27.43
N LEU A 740 -24.15 4.14 -26.28
CA LEU A 740 -22.78 3.59 -26.20
C LEU A 740 -22.49 3.03 -24.80
N HIS A 741 -22.63 1.72 -24.61
CA HIS A 741 -22.35 1.06 -23.33
C HIS A 741 -20.87 0.69 -23.16
N ASN A 742 -20.31 0.63 -21.94
CA ASN A 742 -18.90 0.26 -21.77
C ASN A 742 -18.62 -1.18 -22.29
N PRO A 743 -17.63 -1.39 -23.18
CA PRO A 743 -17.37 -2.72 -23.78
C PRO A 743 -17.02 -3.79 -22.74
N THR A 744 -16.36 -3.41 -21.64
CA THR A 744 -16.03 -4.34 -20.54
C THR A 744 -17.29 -4.87 -19.86
N VAL A 745 -18.26 -3.99 -19.63
CA VAL A 745 -19.55 -4.36 -19.04
C VAL A 745 -20.35 -5.26 -19.99
N LEU A 746 -20.25 -5.04 -21.31
CA LEU A 746 -20.89 -5.91 -22.30
C LEU A 746 -20.24 -7.32 -22.33
N PHE A 747 -18.91 -7.42 -22.18
CA PHE A 747 -18.22 -8.71 -22.05
C PHE A 747 -18.61 -9.46 -20.77
N ASP A 748 -18.64 -8.76 -19.64
CA ASP A 748 -19.02 -9.34 -18.35
C ASP A 748 -20.50 -9.75 -18.35
N ALA A 749 -21.38 -8.90 -18.89
CA ALA A 749 -22.80 -9.21 -19.06
C ALA A 749 -23.02 -10.45 -19.94
N ARG A 750 -22.23 -10.59 -21.01
CA ARG A 750 -22.26 -11.76 -21.89
C ARG A 750 -21.88 -13.04 -21.12
N ALA A 751 -20.76 -13.02 -20.40
CA ALA A 751 -20.31 -14.17 -19.61
C ALA A 751 -21.36 -14.59 -18.58
N VAL A 752 -21.98 -13.62 -17.90
CA VAL A 752 -23.06 -13.87 -16.93
C VAL A 752 -24.30 -14.46 -17.59
N LEU A 753 -24.73 -13.93 -18.75
CA LEU A 753 -25.86 -14.49 -19.50
C LEU A 753 -25.58 -15.90 -20.02
N GLU A 754 -24.33 -16.20 -20.42
CA GLU A 754 -23.91 -17.55 -20.80
C GLU A 754 -23.97 -18.53 -19.62
N MET A 755 -23.52 -18.12 -18.43
CA MET A 755 -23.64 -18.92 -17.21
C MET A 755 -25.09 -19.12 -16.77
N MET A 756 -25.96 -18.14 -17.02
CA MET A 756 -27.40 -18.25 -16.76
C MET A 756 -28.14 -19.09 -17.81
N GLY A 757 -27.52 -19.39 -18.96
CA GLY A 757 -28.14 -20.13 -20.06
C GLY A 757 -29.26 -19.35 -20.79
N ASP A 758 -29.31 -18.02 -20.67
CA ASP A 758 -30.37 -17.18 -21.25
C ASP A 758 -30.05 -16.80 -22.70
N SER A 759 -30.46 -17.67 -23.63
CA SER A 759 -30.18 -17.51 -25.07
C SER A 759 -30.81 -16.27 -25.71
N ASP A 760 -31.96 -15.83 -25.19
CA ASP A 760 -32.78 -14.77 -25.79
C ASP A 760 -32.21 -13.39 -25.48
N ARG A 761 -31.81 -13.16 -24.22
CA ARG A 761 -31.16 -11.91 -23.81
C ARG A 761 -29.74 -11.80 -24.33
N LEU A 762 -29.04 -12.92 -24.47
CA LEU A 762 -27.74 -12.99 -25.11
C LEU A 762 -27.80 -12.53 -26.57
N ALA A 763 -28.83 -12.94 -27.33
CA ALA A 763 -29.05 -12.49 -28.70
C ALA A 763 -29.32 -10.97 -28.78
N LYS A 764 -30.11 -10.42 -27.85
CA LYS A 764 -30.34 -8.96 -27.76
C LYS A 764 -29.07 -8.18 -27.41
N LEU A 765 -28.24 -8.72 -26.51
CA LEU A 765 -26.95 -8.12 -26.16
C LEU A 765 -26.01 -8.09 -27.38
N GLU A 766 -26.03 -9.13 -28.22
CA GLU A 766 -25.25 -9.21 -29.45
C GLU A 766 -25.70 -8.19 -30.51
N GLU A 767 -27.01 -7.93 -30.64
CA GLU A 767 -27.53 -6.84 -31.48
C GLU A 767 -27.05 -5.46 -31.00
N LEU A 768 -27.07 -5.23 -29.68
CA LEU A 768 -26.54 -4.01 -29.06
C LEU A 768 -25.03 -3.86 -29.28
N ILE A 769 -24.27 -4.95 -29.14
CA ILE A 769 -22.82 -4.97 -29.41
C ILE A 769 -22.51 -4.57 -30.85
N LEU A 770 -23.27 -5.07 -31.83
CA LEU A 770 -23.08 -4.75 -33.25
C LEU A 770 -23.47 -3.31 -33.58
N ALA A 771 -24.48 -2.77 -32.89
CA ALA A 771 -24.93 -1.39 -33.03
C ALA A 771 -23.92 -0.39 -32.42
N ASP A 772 -23.49 -0.63 -31.18
CA ASP A 772 -22.63 0.29 -30.42
C ASP A 772 -21.16 0.18 -30.85
N TYR A 773 -20.69 -1.02 -31.23
CA TYR A 773 -19.27 -1.30 -31.52
C TYR A 773 -19.03 -2.12 -32.81
N PRO A 774 -19.44 -1.62 -33.99
CA PRO A 774 -19.30 -2.35 -35.26
C PRO A 774 -17.85 -2.63 -35.69
N ARG A 775 -16.87 -1.95 -35.08
CA ARG A 775 -15.43 -2.09 -35.37
C ARG A 775 -14.63 -2.85 -34.30
N ASN A 776 -15.27 -3.45 -33.30
CA ASN A 776 -14.57 -4.19 -32.25
C ASN A 776 -14.37 -5.67 -32.64
N THR A 777 -13.12 -6.04 -32.90
CA THR A 777 -12.73 -7.39 -33.37
C THR A 777 -13.03 -8.49 -32.35
N GLY A 778 -12.69 -8.29 -31.08
CA GLY A 778 -12.92 -9.27 -30.02
C GLY A 778 -14.39 -9.60 -29.80
N LEU A 779 -15.28 -8.60 -29.87
CA LEU A 779 -16.73 -8.79 -29.75
C LEU A 779 -17.32 -9.55 -30.95
N LYS A 780 -16.84 -9.28 -32.17
CA LYS A 780 -17.23 -10.04 -33.38
C LYS A 780 -16.76 -11.50 -33.33
N LEU A 781 -15.52 -11.74 -32.89
CA LEU A 781 -14.97 -13.08 -32.73
C LEU A 781 -15.73 -13.91 -31.69
N ALA A 782 -16.16 -13.29 -30.59
CA ALA A 782 -16.95 -13.95 -29.57
C ALA A 782 -18.28 -14.51 -30.13
N ARG A 783 -18.96 -13.75 -30.99
CA ARG A 783 -20.18 -14.19 -31.70
C ARG A 783 -19.89 -15.32 -32.68
N ALA A 784 -18.85 -15.19 -33.50
CA ALA A 784 -18.47 -16.24 -34.47
C ALA A 784 -18.14 -17.58 -33.79
N ASN A 785 -17.43 -17.56 -32.67
CA ASN A 785 -17.15 -18.75 -31.86
C ASN A 785 -18.41 -19.39 -31.26
N ARG A 786 -19.41 -18.60 -30.86
CA ARG A 786 -20.70 -19.12 -30.40
C ARG A 786 -21.43 -19.84 -31.52
N LEU A 787 -21.50 -19.27 -32.71
CA LEU A 787 -22.14 -19.89 -33.88
C LEU A 787 -21.50 -21.24 -34.21
N LEU A 788 -20.17 -21.34 -34.08
CA LEU A 788 -19.45 -22.59 -34.23
C LEU A 788 -19.85 -23.60 -33.14
N LYS A 789 -19.89 -23.17 -31.87
CA LYS A 789 -20.28 -24.01 -30.72
C LYS A 789 -21.75 -24.50 -30.81
N THR A 790 -22.65 -23.70 -31.36
CA THR A 790 -24.06 -24.06 -31.56
C THR A 790 -24.32 -24.87 -32.83
N LYS A 791 -23.26 -25.37 -33.49
CA LYS A 791 -23.31 -26.15 -34.74
C LYS A 791 -23.95 -25.41 -35.93
N GLN A 792 -23.94 -24.07 -35.91
CA GLN A 792 -24.34 -23.24 -37.05
C GLN A 792 -23.12 -22.93 -37.92
N THR A 793 -22.43 -23.97 -38.36
CA THR A 793 -21.08 -23.90 -38.94
C THR A 793 -21.02 -23.05 -40.22
N SER A 794 -22.07 -23.07 -41.05
CA SER A 794 -22.16 -22.24 -42.25
C SER A 794 -22.22 -20.74 -41.94
N ALA A 795 -22.95 -20.35 -40.89
CA ALA A 795 -23.02 -18.97 -40.42
C ALA A 795 -21.71 -18.54 -39.74
N ALA A 796 -21.11 -19.44 -38.95
CA ALA A 796 -19.82 -19.21 -38.31
C ALA A 796 -18.71 -18.94 -39.35
N LEU A 797 -18.63 -19.78 -40.40
CA LEU A 797 -17.66 -19.60 -41.48
C LEU A 797 -17.83 -18.26 -42.20
N ALA A 798 -19.07 -17.84 -42.47
CA ALA A 798 -19.34 -16.56 -43.11
C ALA A 798 -18.87 -15.38 -42.24
N GLU A 799 -19.09 -15.43 -40.93
CA GLU A 799 -18.64 -14.40 -39.98
C GLU A 799 -17.12 -14.36 -39.84
N PHE A 800 -16.44 -15.51 -39.73
CA PHE A 800 -14.98 -15.54 -39.68
C PHE A 800 -14.34 -15.00 -40.97
N LYS A 801 -14.88 -15.33 -42.15
CA LYS A 801 -14.44 -14.77 -43.43
C LYS A 801 -14.69 -13.26 -43.54
N ALA A 802 -15.80 -12.77 -43.00
CA ALA A 802 -16.08 -11.33 -42.96
C ALA A 802 -15.07 -10.60 -42.08
N ILE A 803 -14.78 -11.12 -40.88
CA ILE A 803 -13.75 -10.58 -39.97
C ILE A 803 -12.38 -10.59 -40.64
N GLU A 804 -12.01 -11.68 -41.31
CA GLU A 804 -10.74 -11.81 -42.03
C GLU A 804 -10.62 -10.77 -43.16
N THR A 805 -11.68 -10.59 -43.95
CA THR A 805 -11.73 -9.60 -45.04
C THR A 805 -11.61 -8.16 -44.50
N ASP A 806 -12.30 -7.87 -43.41
CA ASP A 806 -12.26 -6.57 -42.74
C ASP A 806 -10.89 -6.28 -42.10
N LEU A 807 -10.21 -7.30 -41.55
CA LEU A 807 -8.85 -7.19 -41.01
C LEU A 807 -7.83 -6.93 -42.14
N ASN A 808 -7.93 -7.67 -43.25
CA ASN A 808 -7.02 -7.55 -44.40
C ASN A 808 -7.19 -6.22 -45.14
N SER A 809 -8.40 -5.66 -45.15
CA SER A 809 -8.69 -4.34 -45.75
C SER A 809 -8.40 -3.15 -44.81
N GLY A 810 -8.02 -3.42 -43.56
CA GLY A 810 -7.74 -2.39 -42.55
C GLY A 810 -8.98 -1.70 -41.97
N ILE A 811 -10.18 -2.24 -42.22
CA ILE A 811 -11.45 -1.76 -41.66
C ILE A 811 -11.56 -2.10 -40.16
N LEU A 812 -11.07 -3.28 -39.78
CA LEU A 812 -10.91 -3.71 -38.38
C LEU A 812 -9.44 -3.64 -37.96
N SER A 813 -9.20 -3.28 -36.70
CA SER A 813 -7.90 -3.44 -36.05
C SER A 813 -7.98 -4.60 -35.05
N GLY A 814 -7.17 -5.64 -35.26
CA GLY A 814 -7.10 -6.81 -34.37
C GLY A 814 -5.69 -7.00 -33.84
N THR A 815 -5.58 -7.39 -32.57
CA THR A 815 -4.34 -7.89 -31.98
C THR A 815 -3.85 -9.14 -32.73
N PRO A 816 -2.54 -9.48 -32.66
CA PRO A 816 -2.03 -10.69 -33.29
C PRO A 816 -2.78 -11.96 -32.88
N GLU A 817 -3.26 -12.02 -31.63
CA GLU A 817 -4.03 -13.13 -31.09
C GLU A 817 -5.44 -13.24 -31.69
N GLU A 818 -6.13 -12.11 -31.84
CA GLU A 818 -7.44 -12.07 -32.52
C GLU A 818 -7.34 -12.52 -33.98
N GLN A 819 -6.28 -12.12 -34.68
CA GLN A 819 -6.04 -12.55 -36.06
C GLN A 819 -5.83 -14.08 -36.15
N ILE A 820 -5.01 -14.64 -35.24
CA ILE A 820 -4.81 -16.11 -35.18
C ILE A 820 -6.12 -16.83 -34.91
N ASN A 821 -6.93 -16.33 -33.96
CA ASN A 821 -8.22 -16.92 -33.63
C ASN A 821 -9.22 -16.86 -34.78
N THR A 822 -9.16 -15.82 -35.64
CA THR A 822 -9.93 -15.78 -36.89
C THR A 822 -9.57 -16.93 -37.81
N PHE A 823 -8.27 -17.15 -38.08
CA PHE A 823 -7.82 -18.23 -38.97
C PHE A 823 -8.15 -19.62 -38.42
N LEU A 824 -7.98 -19.85 -37.12
CA LEU A 824 -8.36 -21.12 -36.48
C LEU A 824 -9.88 -21.35 -36.55
N GLY A 825 -10.69 -20.31 -36.35
CA GLY A 825 -12.15 -20.36 -36.51
C GLY A 825 -12.57 -20.70 -37.94
N THR A 826 -11.94 -20.07 -38.95
CA THR A 826 -12.12 -20.39 -40.36
C THR A 826 -11.74 -21.84 -40.67
N ALA A 827 -10.58 -22.29 -40.18
CA ALA A 827 -10.06 -23.63 -40.44
C ALA A 827 -10.98 -24.73 -39.88
N ARG A 828 -11.43 -24.58 -38.63
CA ARG A 828 -12.35 -25.52 -37.97
C ARG A 828 -13.72 -25.53 -38.63
N SER A 829 -14.26 -24.35 -38.95
CA SER A 829 -15.56 -24.25 -39.63
C SER A 829 -15.51 -24.84 -41.05
N ALA A 830 -14.39 -24.68 -41.77
CA ALA A 830 -14.19 -25.25 -43.10
C ALA A 830 -14.01 -26.78 -43.03
N SER A 831 -13.29 -27.27 -42.01
CA SER A 831 -13.14 -28.71 -41.73
C SER A 831 -14.50 -29.37 -41.48
N ASP A 832 -15.33 -28.79 -40.62
CA ASP A 832 -16.68 -29.28 -40.32
C ASP A 832 -17.61 -29.29 -41.54
N LEU A 833 -17.41 -28.38 -42.50
CA LEU A 833 -18.16 -28.31 -43.77
C LEU A 833 -17.53 -29.14 -44.89
N ASN A 834 -16.45 -29.89 -44.60
CA ASN A 834 -15.70 -30.70 -45.56
C ASN A 834 -15.08 -29.89 -46.73
N ASP A 835 -14.77 -28.61 -46.52
CA ASP A 835 -14.00 -27.76 -47.45
C ASP A 835 -12.50 -27.86 -47.11
N ILE A 836 -11.93 -29.02 -47.45
CA ILE A 836 -10.57 -29.42 -47.05
C ILE A 836 -9.48 -28.45 -47.56
N PRO A 837 -9.49 -27.98 -48.83
CA PRO A 837 -8.47 -27.04 -49.31
C PRO A 837 -8.46 -25.73 -48.52
N LEU A 838 -9.63 -25.21 -48.15
CA LEU A 838 -9.75 -24.01 -47.35
C LEU A 838 -9.29 -24.24 -45.90
N ALA A 839 -9.64 -25.38 -45.31
CA ALA A 839 -9.22 -25.74 -43.96
C ALA A 839 -7.69 -25.81 -43.85
N ILE A 840 -7.03 -26.50 -44.79
CA ILE A 840 -5.57 -26.62 -44.84
C ILE A 840 -4.91 -25.24 -44.96
N ALA A 841 -5.38 -24.41 -45.89
CA ALA A 841 -4.83 -23.05 -46.09
C ALA A 841 -4.98 -22.18 -44.83
N ALA A 842 -6.13 -22.25 -44.15
CA ALA A 842 -6.38 -21.48 -42.93
C ALA A 842 -5.52 -21.97 -41.74
N TYR A 843 -5.32 -23.28 -41.56
CA TYR A 843 -4.41 -23.81 -40.55
C TYR A 843 -2.96 -23.39 -40.80
N GLN A 844 -2.49 -23.46 -42.05
CA GLN A 844 -1.14 -23.01 -42.42
C GLN A 844 -0.93 -21.53 -42.09
N GLN A 845 -1.91 -20.67 -42.43
CA GLN A 845 -1.86 -19.24 -42.11
C GLN A 845 -1.85 -18.93 -40.60
N ALA A 846 -2.53 -19.76 -39.79
CA ALA A 846 -2.47 -19.65 -38.33
C ALA A 846 -1.09 -20.05 -37.79
N LEU A 847 -0.54 -21.16 -38.29
CA LEU A 847 0.74 -21.73 -37.86
C LEU A 847 1.96 -20.90 -38.27
N ASP A 848 1.90 -20.22 -39.42
CA ASP A 848 2.93 -19.26 -39.86
C ASP A 848 3.08 -18.08 -38.88
N ARG A 849 1.98 -17.68 -38.22
CA ARG A 849 1.97 -16.57 -37.26
C ARG A 849 2.33 -17.01 -35.84
N ARG A 850 1.86 -18.18 -35.42
CA ARG A 850 2.15 -18.76 -34.11
C ARG A 850 2.21 -20.28 -34.22
N ARG A 851 3.32 -20.87 -33.76
CA ARG A 851 3.42 -22.31 -33.57
C ARG A 851 2.45 -22.74 -32.47
N ASP A 852 1.30 -23.26 -32.86
CA ASP A 852 0.29 -23.81 -31.97
C ASP A 852 0.27 -25.34 -32.11
N PRO A 853 0.71 -26.10 -31.09
CA PRO A 853 0.78 -27.55 -31.16
C PRO A 853 -0.57 -28.20 -31.46
N GLN A 854 -1.68 -27.64 -30.97
CA GLN A 854 -3.01 -28.22 -31.19
C GLN A 854 -3.47 -28.01 -32.63
N ALA A 855 -3.29 -26.81 -33.18
CA ALA A 855 -3.62 -26.54 -34.58
C ALA A 855 -2.75 -27.35 -35.56
N ALA A 856 -1.48 -27.59 -35.20
CA ALA A 856 -0.58 -28.44 -35.99
C ALA A 856 -0.98 -29.92 -35.95
N LEU A 857 -1.52 -30.42 -34.83
CA LEU A 857 -2.11 -31.76 -34.74
C LEU A 857 -3.41 -31.88 -35.55
N GLU A 858 -4.30 -30.88 -35.46
CA GLU A 858 -5.55 -30.82 -36.26
C GLU A 858 -5.22 -30.83 -37.77
N LEU A 859 -4.23 -30.06 -38.21
CA LEU A 859 -3.74 -30.06 -39.59
C LEU A 859 -3.08 -31.39 -40.00
N ALA A 860 -2.27 -31.99 -39.12
CA ALA A 860 -1.60 -33.25 -39.41
C ALA A 860 -2.60 -34.39 -39.63
N ASN A 861 -3.68 -34.45 -38.84
CA ASN A 861 -4.76 -35.42 -39.04
C ASN A 861 -5.44 -35.25 -40.40
N LEU A 862 -5.79 -34.01 -40.77
CA LEU A 862 -6.38 -33.72 -42.10
C LEU A 862 -5.45 -34.13 -43.24
N LEU A 863 -4.14 -33.92 -43.11
CA LEU A 863 -3.17 -34.28 -44.15
C LEU A 863 -2.94 -35.79 -44.25
N VAL A 864 -3.03 -36.54 -43.14
CA VAL A 864 -3.02 -38.02 -43.18
C VAL A 864 -4.22 -38.54 -43.97
N ASP A 865 -5.41 -37.96 -43.76
CA ASP A 865 -6.64 -38.36 -44.45
C ASP A 865 -6.61 -38.04 -45.95
N GLN A 866 -5.78 -37.08 -46.37
CA GLN A 866 -5.53 -36.73 -47.78
C GLN A 866 -4.32 -37.47 -48.40
N GLU A 867 -3.76 -38.46 -47.69
CA GLU A 867 -2.58 -39.23 -48.12
C GLU A 867 -1.33 -38.36 -48.39
N ALA A 868 -1.25 -37.16 -47.81
CA ALA A 868 -0.15 -36.22 -47.99
C ALA A 868 1.01 -36.47 -46.99
N TYR A 869 1.53 -37.71 -46.99
CA TYR A 869 2.41 -38.21 -45.93
C TYR A 869 3.73 -37.42 -45.74
N ASP A 870 4.28 -36.83 -46.80
CA ASP A 870 5.51 -36.02 -46.72
C ASP A 870 5.33 -34.70 -45.96
N ASP A 871 4.13 -34.11 -46.02
CA ASP A 871 3.78 -32.92 -45.24
C ASP A 871 3.54 -33.28 -43.77
N VAL A 872 2.91 -34.42 -43.52
CA VAL A 872 2.70 -34.96 -42.16
C VAL A 872 4.05 -35.22 -41.47
N ARG A 873 5.02 -35.84 -42.15
CA ARG A 873 6.37 -36.09 -41.61
C ARG A 873 7.07 -34.80 -41.18
N ARG A 874 6.97 -33.75 -42.01
CA ARG A 874 7.52 -32.43 -41.69
C ARG A 874 6.86 -31.83 -40.45
N LEU A 875 5.54 -31.93 -40.32
CA LEU A 875 4.80 -31.44 -39.15
C LEU A 875 5.10 -32.26 -37.89
N LEU A 876 5.22 -33.58 -37.97
CA LEU A 876 5.56 -34.42 -36.82
C LEU A 876 6.96 -34.14 -36.27
N SER A 877 7.93 -33.79 -37.12
CA SER A 877 9.30 -33.48 -36.67
C SER A 877 9.40 -32.28 -35.71
N ILE A 878 8.39 -31.40 -35.71
CA ILE A 878 8.33 -30.20 -34.88
C ILE A 878 7.33 -30.31 -33.73
N LEU A 879 6.54 -31.38 -33.67
CA LEU A 879 5.53 -31.62 -32.64
C LEU A 879 6.14 -32.38 -31.44
N PRO A 880 5.67 -32.10 -30.21
CA PRO A 880 6.09 -32.86 -29.04
C PRO A 880 5.60 -34.31 -29.15
N GLY A 881 6.40 -35.29 -28.69
CA GLY A 881 6.12 -36.73 -28.76
C GLY A 881 4.99 -37.23 -27.85
N GLY A 882 3.88 -36.48 -27.76
CA GLY A 882 2.70 -36.83 -26.99
C GLY A 882 1.86 -37.94 -27.64
N TYR A 883 0.73 -38.26 -27.01
CA TYR A 883 -0.20 -39.30 -27.44
C TYR A 883 -0.64 -39.15 -28.91
N GLU A 884 -1.20 -38.00 -29.27
CA GLU A 884 -1.70 -37.71 -30.63
C GLU A 884 -0.62 -37.81 -31.71
N SER A 885 0.60 -37.34 -31.43
CA SER A 885 1.72 -37.43 -32.37
C SER A 885 2.18 -38.88 -32.57
N ARG A 886 2.17 -39.71 -31.52
CA ARG A 886 2.46 -41.15 -31.61
C ARG A 886 1.35 -41.89 -32.37
N LEU A 887 0.09 -41.49 -32.22
CA LEU A 887 -1.04 -42.06 -32.96
C LEU A 887 -0.94 -41.77 -34.46
N ILE A 888 -0.64 -40.52 -34.84
CA ILE A 888 -0.39 -40.13 -36.23
C ILE A 888 0.83 -40.87 -36.79
N GLN A 889 1.91 -41.03 -36.00
CA GLN A 889 3.08 -41.81 -36.40
C GLN A 889 2.74 -43.28 -36.66
N ALA A 890 1.89 -43.91 -35.82
CA ALA A 890 1.48 -45.30 -36.04
C ALA A 890 0.66 -45.46 -37.33
N ARG A 891 -0.17 -44.47 -37.70
CA ARG A 891 -0.89 -44.43 -38.98
C ARG A 891 0.06 -44.33 -40.18
N LEU A 892 1.13 -43.53 -40.05
CA LEU A 892 2.18 -43.44 -41.08
C LEU A 892 2.96 -44.73 -41.23
N ASP A 893 3.36 -45.35 -40.11
CA ASP A 893 4.08 -46.62 -40.12
C ASP A 893 3.26 -47.72 -40.80
N PHE A 894 1.93 -47.70 -40.62
CA PHE A 894 1.02 -48.62 -41.30
C PHE A 894 0.97 -48.36 -42.82
N ALA A 895 0.88 -47.09 -43.24
CA ALA A 895 0.90 -46.69 -44.65
C ALA A 895 2.23 -47.01 -45.36
N ASP A 896 3.35 -46.91 -44.62
CA ASP A 896 4.70 -47.23 -45.11
C ASP A 896 4.98 -48.75 -45.19
N GLY A 897 4.01 -49.59 -44.80
CA GLY A 897 4.14 -51.05 -44.83
C GLY A 897 4.91 -51.66 -43.65
N ASN A 898 5.24 -50.86 -42.62
CA ASN A 898 5.86 -51.32 -41.38
C ASN A 898 4.82 -51.85 -40.39
N ILE A 899 4.08 -52.87 -40.84
CA ILE A 899 2.86 -53.38 -40.19
C ILE A 899 3.10 -53.77 -38.72
N ASP A 900 4.17 -54.51 -38.43
CA ASP A 900 4.45 -54.99 -37.06
C ASP A 900 4.74 -53.83 -36.08
N GLN A 901 5.43 -52.79 -36.55
CA GLN A 901 5.75 -51.60 -35.77
C GLN A 901 4.49 -50.76 -35.50
N ALA A 902 3.63 -50.62 -36.52
CA ALA A 902 2.35 -49.93 -36.39
C ALA A 902 1.42 -50.63 -35.39
N LEU A 903 1.29 -51.96 -35.47
CA LEU A 903 0.47 -52.76 -34.55
C LEU A 903 0.99 -52.68 -33.11
N THR A 904 2.29 -52.80 -32.90
CA THR A 904 2.90 -52.68 -31.56
C THR A 904 2.66 -51.28 -30.96
N SER A 905 2.73 -50.24 -31.79
CA SER A 905 2.50 -48.86 -31.36
C SER A 905 1.03 -48.62 -31.02
N LEU A 906 0.10 -49.10 -31.85
CA LEU A 906 -1.34 -49.01 -31.60
C LEU A 906 -1.78 -49.82 -30.37
N GLU A 907 -1.19 -51.00 -30.14
CA GLU A 907 -1.42 -51.79 -28.93
C GLU A 907 -0.98 -51.02 -27.68
N THR A 908 0.23 -50.44 -27.71
CA THR A 908 0.76 -49.65 -26.60
C THR A 908 -0.12 -48.44 -26.31
N LEU A 909 -0.52 -47.68 -27.33
CA LEU A 909 -1.39 -46.51 -27.19
C LEU A 909 -2.78 -46.88 -26.66
N THR A 910 -3.35 -47.98 -27.13
CA THR A 910 -4.65 -48.49 -26.66
C THR A 910 -4.60 -48.92 -25.18
N ASN A 911 -3.46 -49.44 -24.72
CA ASN A 911 -3.25 -49.81 -23.33
C ASN A 911 -2.96 -48.61 -22.41
N GLU A 912 -2.23 -47.61 -22.91
CA GLU A 912 -1.98 -46.34 -22.19
C GLU A 912 -3.27 -45.53 -22.00
N HIS A 913 -4.17 -45.53 -23.00
CA HIS A 913 -5.41 -44.76 -23.02
C HIS A 913 -6.64 -45.65 -23.24
N PRO A 914 -7.05 -46.46 -22.24
CA PRO A 914 -8.06 -47.51 -22.43
C PRO A 914 -9.47 -46.98 -22.75
N THR A 915 -9.76 -45.71 -22.44
CA THR A 915 -11.03 -45.03 -22.70
C THR A 915 -11.09 -44.33 -24.07
N ASP A 916 -9.98 -44.31 -24.84
CA ASP A 916 -10.02 -43.76 -26.19
C ASP A 916 -10.52 -44.81 -27.19
N HIS A 917 -11.81 -44.70 -27.52
CA HIS A 917 -12.52 -45.62 -28.40
C HIS A 917 -12.04 -45.52 -29.86
N LEU A 918 -11.59 -44.35 -30.32
CA LEU A 918 -11.14 -44.15 -31.70
C LEU A 918 -9.82 -44.89 -31.95
N THR A 919 -8.87 -44.78 -31.02
CA THR A 919 -7.58 -45.46 -31.11
C THR A 919 -7.73 -46.98 -31.03
N ARG A 920 -8.59 -47.47 -30.13
CA ARG A 920 -8.91 -48.90 -30.06
C ARG A 920 -9.60 -49.41 -31.32
N ARG A 921 -10.49 -48.61 -31.94
CA ARG A 921 -11.09 -48.95 -33.24
C ARG A 921 -10.04 -49.06 -34.33
N LEU A 922 -9.15 -48.09 -34.43
CA LEU A 922 -8.05 -48.09 -35.40
C LEU A 922 -7.15 -49.32 -35.21
N TYR A 923 -6.85 -49.69 -33.96
CA TYR A 923 -6.11 -50.92 -33.66
C TYR A 923 -6.86 -52.18 -34.10
N ALA A 924 -8.15 -52.27 -33.80
CA ALA A 924 -9.00 -53.39 -34.22
C ALA A 924 -9.10 -53.53 -35.74
N GLU A 925 -9.24 -52.41 -36.46
CA GLU A 925 -9.27 -52.38 -37.93
C GLU A 925 -7.92 -52.81 -38.53
N SER A 926 -6.81 -52.37 -37.92
CA SER A 926 -5.46 -52.77 -38.34
C SER A 926 -5.20 -54.27 -38.12
N LEU A 927 -5.67 -54.84 -37.01
CA LEU A 927 -5.61 -56.29 -36.76
C LEU A 927 -6.46 -57.09 -37.77
N ALA A 928 -7.64 -56.59 -38.13
CA ALA A 928 -8.49 -57.22 -39.12
C ALA A 928 -7.84 -57.25 -40.52
N GLN A 929 -7.19 -56.16 -40.92
CA GLN A 929 -6.50 -56.08 -42.22
C GLN A 929 -5.27 -57.00 -42.32
N THR A 930 -4.68 -57.37 -41.19
CA THR A 930 -3.51 -58.26 -41.13
C THR A 930 -3.87 -59.74 -40.95
N GLY A 931 -5.16 -60.08 -40.98
CA GLY A 931 -5.66 -61.46 -40.87
C GLY A 931 -5.74 -62.00 -39.44
N GLN A 932 -5.59 -61.15 -38.41
CA GLN A 932 -5.71 -61.53 -37.00
C GLN A 932 -7.16 -61.37 -36.51
N SER A 933 -8.10 -62.04 -37.17
CA SER A 933 -9.55 -61.84 -36.97
C SER A 933 -10.01 -62.05 -35.52
N ASP A 934 -9.48 -63.06 -34.81
CA ASP A 934 -9.87 -63.32 -33.42
C ASP A 934 -9.50 -62.18 -32.46
N LEU A 935 -8.30 -61.62 -32.61
CA LEU A 935 -7.85 -60.48 -31.80
C LEU A 935 -8.62 -59.21 -32.17
N ALA A 936 -8.91 -58.99 -33.45
CA ALA A 936 -9.73 -57.88 -33.92
C ALA A 936 -11.15 -57.94 -33.32
N ILE A 937 -11.79 -59.12 -33.33
CA ILE A 937 -13.13 -59.32 -32.76
C ILE A 937 -13.15 -58.99 -31.26
N ILE A 938 -12.14 -59.40 -30.49
CA ILE A 938 -12.04 -59.07 -29.05
C ILE A 938 -11.99 -57.56 -28.84
N GLN A 939 -11.18 -56.84 -29.63
CA GLN A 939 -11.08 -55.38 -29.51
C GLN A 939 -12.38 -54.67 -29.90
N PHE A 940 -13.05 -55.12 -30.97
CA PHE A 940 -14.36 -54.60 -31.36
C PHE A 940 -15.45 -54.89 -30.33
N GLN A 941 -15.46 -56.07 -29.70
CA GLN A 941 -16.41 -56.38 -28.62
C GLN A 941 -16.19 -55.51 -27.39
N THR A 942 -14.94 -55.15 -27.10
CA THR A 942 -14.61 -54.20 -26.02
C THR A 942 -15.22 -52.82 -26.30
N LEU A 943 -15.23 -52.38 -27.56
CA LEU A 943 -15.86 -51.11 -27.97
C LEU A 943 -17.40 -51.13 -27.82
N VAL A 944 -18.02 -52.27 -28.15
CA VAL A 944 -19.46 -52.50 -27.95
C VAL A 944 -19.83 -52.46 -26.46
N GLN A 945 -19.01 -53.05 -25.58
CA GLN A 945 -19.25 -53.01 -24.13
C GLN A 945 -19.18 -51.59 -23.55
N SER A 946 -18.44 -50.69 -24.20
CA SER A 946 -18.38 -49.27 -23.84
C SER A 946 -19.45 -48.40 -24.49
N ASP A 947 -20.44 -48.99 -25.16
CA ASP A 947 -21.53 -48.30 -25.88
C ASP A 947 -21.04 -47.33 -26.97
N TYR A 948 -19.88 -47.62 -27.57
CA TYR A 948 -19.29 -46.80 -28.63
C TYR A 948 -19.63 -47.36 -30.01
N GLU A 949 -20.35 -46.57 -30.82
CA GLU A 949 -20.79 -46.93 -32.19
C GLU A 949 -21.32 -48.38 -32.31
N THR A 950 -22.07 -48.80 -31.29
CA THR A 950 -22.44 -50.19 -31.04
C THR A 950 -22.96 -50.91 -32.29
N GLN A 951 -23.84 -50.27 -33.07
CA GLN A 951 -24.42 -50.87 -34.27
C GLN A 951 -23.42 -51.06 -35.41
N ALA A 952 -22.59 -50.05 -35.71
CA ALA A 952 -21.60 -50.10 -36.78
C ALA A 952 -20.51 -51.13 -36.47
N ILE A 953 -20.08 -51.19 -35.21
CA ILE A 953 -19.07 -52.15 -34.75
C ILE A 953 -19.63 -53.56 -34.71
N GLN A 954 -20.87 -53.76 -34.25
CA GLN A 954 -21.54 -55.06 -34.31
C GLN A 954 -21.68 -55.56 -35.76
N LYS A 955 -22.02 -54.68 -36.72
CA LYS A 955 -22.04 -55.02 -38.16
C LYS A 955 -20.66 -55.48 -38.61
N ARG A 956 -19.60 -54.74 -38.25
CA ARG A 956 -18.23 -55.10 -38.61
C ARG A 956 -17.75 -56.42 -37.98
N VAL A 957 -18.14 -56.70 -36.74
CA VAL A 957 -17.86 -57.99 -36.07
C VAL A 957 -18.58 -59.14 -36.77
N ALA A 958 -19.85 -58.94 -37.16
CA ALA A 958 -20.61 -59.93 -37.91
C ALA A 958 -19.97 -60.21 -39.28
N ASP A 959 -19.51 -59.19 -40.00
CA ASP A 959 -18.81 -59.33 -41.28
C ASP A 959 -17.52 -60.17 -41.13
N LEU A 960 -16.72 -59.91 -40.09
CA LEU A 960 -15.50 -60.67 -39.80
C LEU A 960 -15.81 -62.14 -39.44
N MET A 961 -16.83 -62.37 -38.61
CA MET A 961 -17.28 -63.73 -38.27
C MET A 961 -17.79 -64.50 -39.49
N ILE A 962 -18.49 -63.82 -40.41
CA ILE A 962 -18.94 -64.41 -41.68
C ILE A 962 -17.74 -64.77 -42.55
N ALA A 963 -16.75 -63.88 -42.67
CA ALA A 963 -15.53 -64.12 -43.43
C ALA A 963 -14.75 -65.35 -42.91
N ASP A 964 -14.73 -65.56 -41.59
CA ASP A 964 -14.10 -66.72 -40.94
C ASP A 964 -15.00 -67.98 -40.93
N GLY A 965 -16.22 -67.92 -41.49
CA GLY A 965 -17.14 -69.05 -41.56
C GLY A 965 -17.92 -69.36 -40.26
N ARG A 966 -17.91 -68.45 -39.28
CA ARG A 966 -18.57 -68.56 -37.97
C ARG A 966 -20.04 -68.09 -38.02
N PHE A 967 -20.81 -68.62 -38.97
CA PHE A 967 -22.19 -68.18 -39.26
C PHE A 967 -23.15 -68.29 -38.06
N ALA A 968 -22.99 -69.31 -37.21
CA ALA A 968 -23.83 -69.52 -36.03
C ALA A 968 -23.62 -68.45 -34.94
N GLU A 969 -22.45 -67.83 -34.89
CA GLU A 969 -22.12 -66.75 -33.94
C GLU A 969 -22.50 -65.37 -34.49
N ALA A 970 -22.46 -65.20 -35.82
CA ALA A 970 -22.86 -63.95 -36.47
C ALA A 970 -24.38 -63.73 -36.45
N ALA A 971 -25.17 -64.80 -36.58
CA ALA A 971 -26.63 -64.70 -36.75
C ALA A 971 -27.38 -63.97 -35.61
N PRO A 972 -27.10 -64.19 -34.31
CA PRO A 972 -27.76 -63.44 -33.23
C PRO A 972 -27.44 -61.94 -33.22
N ILE A 973 -26.23 -61.56 -33.62
CA ILE A 973 -25.80 -60.15 -33.73
C ILE A 973 -26.56 -59.47 -34.88
N LEU A 974 -26.69 -60.17 -36.00
CA LEU A 974 -27.44 -59.71 -37.16
C LEU A 974 -28.95 -59.61 -36.88
N ASP A 975 -29.53 -60.52 -36.09
CA ASP A 975 -30.93 -60.43 -35.63
C ASP A 975 -31.18 -59.16 -34.80
N GLN A 976 -30.23 -58.76 -33.95
CA GLN A 976 -30.34 -57.52 -33.17
C GLN A 976 -30.27 -56.28 -34.06
N LEU A 977 -29.36 -56.26 -35.03
CA LEU A 977 -29.20 -55.13 -35.96
C LEU A 977 -30.36 -55.00 -36.95
N ALA A 978 -31.06 -56.10 -37.24
CA ALA A 978 -32.19 -56.12 -38.17
C ALA A 978 -33.36 -55.21 -37.75
N ILE A 979 -33.52 -54.93 -36.44
CA ILE A 979 -34.60 -54.09 -35.90
C ILE A 979 -34.52 -52.65 -36.46
N ASP A 980 -33.30 -52.14 -36.66
CA ASP A 980 -33.06 -50.75 -37.07
C ASP A 980 -32.67 -50.60 -38.55
N ALA A 981 -32.46 -51.71 -39.27
CA ALA A 981 -31.91 -51.76 -40.63
C ALA A 981 -32.97 -51.72 -41.77
N VAL A 982 -34.10 -51.03 -41.56
CA VAL A 982 -35.34 -51.12 -42.37
C VAL A 982 -35.16 -50.84 -43.89
N GLN A 983 -34.05 -50.24 -44.34
CA GLN A 983 -33.77 -49.95 -45.76
C GLN A 983 -32.29 -50.12 -46.18
N ASP A 984 -31.52 -51.02 -45.53
CA ASP A 984 -30.11 -51.28 -45.91
C ASP A 984 -29.99 -52.57 -46.75
N ASP A 985 -30.09 -52.44 -48.07
CA ASP A 985 -30.03 -53.57 -49.03
C ASP A 985 -28.73 -54.40 -48.91
N GLN A 986 -27.61 -53.79 -48.50
CA GLN A 986 -26.32 -54.47 -48.33
C GLN A 986 -26.27 -55.26 -47.03
N PHE A 987 -26.83 -54.72 -45.95
CA PHE A 987 -27.02 -55.44 -44.70
C PHE A 987 -27.91 -56.66 -44.89
N TRP A 988 -29.04 -56.51 -45.58
CA TRP A 988 -29.96 -57.62 -45.82
C TRP A 988 -29.35 -58.74 -46.67
N ALA A 989 -28.51 -58.41 -47.65
CA ALA A 989 -27.78 -59.41 -48.43
C ALA A 989 -26.80 -60.23 -47.55
N THR A 990 -26.11 -59.54 -46.63
CA THR A 990 -25.19 -60.13 -45.66
C THR A 990 -25.95 -61.03 -44.66
N TYR A 991 -27.10 -60.56 -44.18
CA TYR A 991 -28.01 -61.28 -43.30
C TYR A 991 -28.49 -62.59 -43.95
N VAL A 992 -29.03 -62.53 -45.18
CA VAL A 992 -29.52 -63.70 -45.90
C VAL A 992 -28.40 -64.71 -46.18
N THR A 993 -27.19 -64.22 -46.51
CA THR A 993 -26.01 -65.06 -46.72
C THR A 993 -25.64 -65.87 -45.47
N ALA A 994 -25.63 -65.22 -44.30
CA ALA A 994 -25.35 -65.87 -43.03
C ALA A 994 -26.42 -66.92 -42.67
N VAL A 995 -27.69 -66.54 -42.83
CA VAL A 995 -28.83 -67.40 -42.46
C VAL A 995 -28.95 -68.63 -43.37
N ARG A 996 -28.67 -68.50 -44.67
CA ARG A 996 -28.68 -69.62 -45.62
C ARG A 996 -27.77 -70.79 -45.21
N ARG A 997 -26.69 -70.51 -44.48
CA ARG A 997 -25.71 -71.52 -44.05
C ARG A 997 -26.04 -72.16 -42.69
N LEU A 998 -27.10 -71.71 -42.01
CA LEU A 998 -27.52 -72.28 -40.73
C LEU A 998 -28.32 -73.58 -40.92
N LYS A 999 -28.04 -74.59 -40.08
CA LYS A 999 -28.77 -75.87 -40.09
C LYS A 999 -30.12 -75.81 -39.35
N ARG A 1000 -30.31 -74.85 -38.43
CA ARG A 1000 -31.53 -74.62 -37.66
C ARG A 1000 -31.73 -73.13 -37.46
N LEU A 1001 -32.96 -72.66 -37.65
CA LEU A 1001 -33.34 -71.26 -37.52
C LEU A 1001 -34.01 -71.02 -36.18
N THR A 1002 -33.79 -69.85 -35.61
CA THR A 1002 -34.55 -69.34 -34.47
C THR A 1002 -35.90 -68.77 -34.94
N PRO A 1003 -36.92 -68.71 -34.06
CA PRO A 1003 -38.22 -68.10 -34.40
C PRO A 1003 -38.13 -66.62 -34.81
N THR A 1004 -37.14 -65.90 -34.29
CA THR A 1004 -36.84 -64.50 -34.63
C THR A 1004 -36.39 -64.39 -36.08
N THR A 1005 -35.34 -65.14 -36.46
CA THR A 1005 -34.81 -65.17 -37.82
C THR A 1005 -35.86 -65.60 -38.84
N GLN A 1006 -36.78 -66.52 -38.48
CA GLN A 1006 -37.89 -66.92 -39.36
C GLN A 1006 -38.86 -65.76 -39.62
N THR A 1007 -39.25 -65.01 -38.59
CA THR A 1007 -40.13 -63.85 -38.72
C THR A 1007 -39.48 -62.75 -39.58
N THR A 1008 -38.22 -62.44 -39.33
CA THR A 1008 -37.47 -61.41 -40.07
C THR A 1008 -37.34 -61.76 -41.55
N ILE A 1009 -37.06 -63.02 -41.90
CA ILE A 1009 -37.02 -63.48 -43.29
C ILE A 1009 -38.37 -63.30 -44.02
N ASP A 1010 -39.48 -63.58 -43.33
CA ASP A 1010 -40.81 -63.43 -43.91
C ASP A 1010 -41.20 -61.95 -44.09
N GLU A 1011 -40.77 -61.06 -43.19
CA GLU A 1011 -40.96 -59.61 -43.33
C GLU A 1011 -40.17 -59.04 -44.53
N ILE A 1012 -38.90 -59.43 -44.69
CA ILE A 1012 -38.07 -59.04 -45.84
C ILE A 1012 -38.71 -59.53 -47.14
N TYR A 1013 -39.22 -60.76 -47.17
CA TYR A 1013 -39.93 -61.31 -48.33
C TYR A 1013 -41.12 -60.43 -48.74
N GLN A 1014 -41.94 -59.97 -47.77
CA GLN A 1014 -43.10 -59.11 -48.06
C GLN A 1014 -42.68 -57.73 -48.59
N GLN A 1015 -41.61 -57.15 -48.05
CA GLN A 1015 -41.08 -55.87 -48.52
C GLN A 1015 -40.56 -55.95 -49.96
N LEU A 1016 -39.79 -57.00 -50.29
CA LEU A 1016 -39.17 -57.15 -51.61
C LEU A 1016 -40.17 -57.42 -52.74
N VAL A 1017 -41.33 -58.01 -52.42
CA VAL A 1017 -42.41 -58.26 -53.39
C VAL A 1017 -43.26 -57.01 -53.64
N THR A 1018 -43.30 -56.05 -52.70
CA THR A 1018 -44.18 -54.86 -52.78
C THR A 1018 -43.49 -53.62 -53.33
N ILE A 1019 -42.18 -53.47 -53.16
CA ILE A 1019 -41.43 -52.27 -53.59
C ILE A 1019 -40.82 -52.47 -54.99
N GLU A 1020 -41.31 -51.73 -56.00
CA GLU A 1020 -40.69 -51.67 -57.33
C GLU A 1020 -39.39 -50.84 -57.27
N GLY A 1021 -38.23 -51.52 -57.21
CA GLY A 1021 -36.91 -50.90 -57.23
C GLY A 1021 -35.84 -51.51 -56.30
N SER A 1022 -36.19 -52.48 -55.46
CA SER A 1022 -35.26 -53.13 -54.51
C SER A 1022 -34.17 -54.00 -55.17
N SER A 1023 -33.02 -54.13 -54.49
CA SER A 1023 -31.81 -54.86 -54.94
C SER A 1023 -32.11 -56.23 -55.58
N LEU A 1024 -31.60 -56.41 -56.81
CA LEU A 1024 -31.74 -57.63 -57.61
C LEU A 1024 -31.03 -58.82 -56.94
N ASP A 1025 -29.85 -58.59 -56.38
CA ASP A 1025 -29.01 -59.62 -55.75
C ASP A 1025 -29.66 -60.17 -54.49
N LEU A 1026 -30.28 -59.29 -53.69
CA LEU A 1026 -30.99 -59.68 -52.47
C LEU A 1026 -32.21 -60.57 -52.77
N LYS A 1027 -32.98 -60.24 -53.82
CA LYS A 1027 -34.11 -61.05 -54.27
C LYS A 1027 -33.67 -62.43 -54.75
N ALA A 1028 -32.55 -62.51 -55.47
CA ALA A 1028 -31.99 -63.77 -55.96
C ALA A 1028 -31.51 -64.66 -54.80
N GLU A 1029 -30.76 -64.10 -53.85
CA GLU A 1029 -30.27 -64.82 -52.66
C GLU A 1029 -31.41 -65.33 -51.77
N LEU A 1030 -32.46 -64.51 -51.56
CA LEU A 1030 -33.62 -64.92 -50.78
C LEU A 1030 -34.48 -65.97 -51.50
N ALA A 1031 -34.58 -65.89 -52.83
CA ALA A 1031 -35.26 -66.91 -53.61
C ALA A 1031 -34.55 -68.28 -53.51
N GLU A 1032 -33.22 -68.29 -53.52
CA GLU A 1032 -32.45 -69.52 -53.31
C GLU A 1032 -32.66 -70.13 -51.92
N TYR A 1033 -32.74 -69.28 -50.90
CA TYR A 1033 -33.11 -69.74 -49.57
C TYR A 1033 -34.48 -70.44 -49.57
N PHE A 1034 -35.53 -69.80 -50.13
CA PHE A 1034 -36.87 -70.41 -50.17
C PHE A 1034 -36.96 -71.66 -51.05
N ALA A 1035 -36.19 -71.71 -52.14
CA ALA A 1035 -36.08 -72.90 -52.99
C ALA A 1035 -35.51 -74.10 -52.20
N ASN A 1036 -34.43 -73.89 -51.44
CA ASN A 1036 -33.82 -74.91 -50.59
C ASN A 1036 -34.69 -75.29 -49.38
N ALA A 1037 -35.50 -74.36 -48.87
CA ALA A 1037 -36.42 -74.58 -47.75
C ALA A 1037 -37.73 -75.29 -48.18
N GLY A 1038 -37.91 -75.62 -49.46
CA GLY A 1038 -39.10 -76.30 -49.98
C GLY A 1038 -40.33 -75.38 -50.19
N ALA A 1039 -40.14 -74.05 -50.17
CA ALA A 1039 -41.19 -73.06 -50.38
C ALA A 1039 -41.17 -72.50 -51.83
N GLY A 1040 -41.39 -73.39 -52.80
CA GLY A 1040 -41.26 -73.10 -54.24
C GLY A 1040 -42.13 -71.93 -54.75
N ASP A 1041 -43.29 -71.68 -54.15
CA ASP A 1041 -44.18 -70.57 -54.54
C ASP A 1041 -43.58 -69.19 -54.18
N LYS A 1042 -42.90 -69.08 -53.04
CA LYS A 1042 -42.22 -67.83 -52.64
C LYS A 1042 -40.97 -67.59 -53.50
N ALA A 1043 -40.20 -68.65 -53.74
CA ALA A 1043 -38.98 -68.60 -54.56
C ALA A 1043 -39.28 -68.21 -56.02
N SER A 1044 -40.29 -68.83 -56.64
CA SER A 1044 -40.71 -68.52 -58.01
C SER A 1044 -41.20 -67.08 -58.15
N ARG A 1045 -41.94 -66.55 -57.17
CA ARG A 1045 -42.44 -65.16 -57.21
C ARG A 1045 -41.31 -64.12 -57.17
N LEU A 1046 -40.27 -64.35 -56.36
CA LEU A 1046 -39.10 -63.47 -56.32
C LEU A 1046 -38.26 -63.58 -57.61
N LEU A 1047 -38.03 -64.79 -58.12
CA LEU A 1047 -37.31 -65.01 -59.37
C LEU A 1047 -38.05 -64.42 -60.58
N ALA A 1048 -39.38 -64.45 -60.59
CA ALA A 1048 -40.19 -63.79 -61.62
C ALA A 1048 -39.92 -62.28 -61.69
N LEU A 1049 -39.81 -61.62 -60.53
CA LEU A 1049 -39.47 -60.20 -60.45
C LEU A 1049 -38.04 -59.94 -60.94
N CYS A 1050 -37.08 -60.81 -60.61
CA CYS A 1050 -35.69 -60.71 -61.07
C CYS A 1050 -35.58 -60.84 -62.59
N VAL A 1051 -36.24 -61.84 -63.18
CA VAL A 1051 -36.25 -62.08 -64.63
C VAL A 1051 -37.00 -60.96 -65.37
N LYS A 1052 -38.03 -60.36 -64.78
CA LYS A 1052 -38.70 -59.18 -65.34
C LYS A 1052 -37.78 -57.96 -65.36
N GLN A 1053 -36.94 -57.80 -64.34
CA GLN A 1053 -36.05 -56.64 -64.19
C GLN A 1053 -34.78 -56.77 -65.05
N VAL A 1054 -34.23 -57.98 -65.21
CA VAL A 1054 -33.09 -58.26 -66.10
C VAL A 1054 -33.41 -59.47 -67.00
N PRO A 1055 -34.17 -59.26 -68.09
CA PRO A 1055 -34.63 -60.34 -68.98
C PRO A 1055 -33.50 -61.13 -69.66
N GLU A 1056 -32.35 -60.48 -69.84
CA GLU A 1056 -31.14 -60.97 -70.50
C GLU A 1056 -30.32 -61.92 -69.62
N ASN A 1057 -30.58 -62.00 -68.30
CA ASN A 1057 -29.83 -62.88 -67.40
C ASN A 1057 -30.31 -64.34 -67.54
N LEU A 1058 -29.70 -65.06 -68.48
CA LEU A 1058 -30.03 -66.45 -68.79
C LEU A 1058 -29.85 -67.38 -67.60
N ALA A 1059 -28.89 -67.12 -66.71
CA ALA A 1059 -28.66 -67.94 -65.52
C ALA A 1059 -29.82 -67.82 -64.52
N MET A 1060 -30.29 -66.60 -64.25
CA MET A 1060 -31.48 -66.39 -63.42
C MET A 1060 -32.75 -66.94 -64.06
N ARG A 1061 -32.92 -66.78 -65.38
CA ARG A 1061 -34.08 -67.34 -66.09
C ARG A 1061 -34.07 -68.86 -66.07
N LYS A 1062 -32.91 -69.50 -66.22
CA LYS A 1062 -32.75 -70.95 -66.04
C LYS A 1062 -33.15 -71.37 -64.63
N ARG A 1063 -32.66 -70.66 -63.61
CA ARG A 1063 -32.99 -70.96 -62.23
C ARG A 1063 -34.48 -70.78 -61.93
N TYR A 1064 -35.11 -69.76 -62.51
CA TYR A 1064 -36.55 -69.55 -62.44
C TYR A 1064 -37.34 -70.71 -63.05
N ALA A 1065 -36.92 -71.20 -64.21
CA ALA A 1065 -37.53 -72.36 -64.86
C ALA A 1065 -37.38 -73.65 -64.04
N GLU A 1066 -36.21 -73.88 -63.43
CA GLU A 1066 -35.95 -75.00 -62.53
C GLU A 1066 -36.88 -74.94 -61.29
N VAL A 1067 -37.00 -73.78 -60.65
CA VAL A 1067 -37.86 -73.60 -59.48
C VAL A 1067 -39.35 -73.75 -59.82
N LEU A 1068 -39.80 -73.25 -60.98
CA LEU A 1068 -41.17 -73.46 -61.47
C LEU A 1068 -41.46 -74.94 -61.74
N HIS A 1069 -40.49 -75.64 -62.32
CA HIS A 1069 -40.60 -77.08 -62.57
C HIS A 1069 -40.69 -77.87 -61.26
N ASP A 1070 -39.81 -77.58 -60.29
CA ASP A 1070 -39.81 -78.24 -58.98
C ASP A 1070 -41.06 -77.91 -58.15
N ALA A 1071 -41.67 -76.73 -58.37
CA ALA A 1071 -42.96 -76.35 -57.80
C ALA A 1071 -44.17 -76.97 -58.52
N GLY A 1072 -43.95 -77.80 -59.56
CA GLY A 1072 -45.01 -78.47 -60.32
C GLY A 1072 -45.75 -77.59 -61.34
N GLN A 1073 -45.26 -76.38 -61.61
CA GLN A 1073 -45.82 -75.46 -62.61
C GLN A 1073 -45.23 -75.70 -64.00
N PHE A 1074 -45.40 -76.93 -64.50
CA PHE A 1074 -44.71 -77.42 -65.70
C PHE A 1074 -44.94 -76.57 -66.97
N VAL A 1075 -46.13 -75.99 -67.14
CA VAL A 1075 -46.46 -75.15 -68.31
C VAL A 1075 -45.66 -73.85 -68.29
N ALA A 1076 -45.62 -73.15 -67.16
CA ALA A 1076 -44.84 -71.92 -67.01
C ALA A 1076 -43.33 -72.21 -67.07
N ALA A 1077 -42.89 -73.35 -66.52
CA ALA A 1077 -41.50 -73.79 -66.63
C ALA A 1077 -41.09 -74.06 -68.08
N ASP A 1078 -41.93 -74.76 -68.85
CA ASP A 1078 -41.69 -75.05 -70.27
C ASP A 1078 -41.62 -73.76 -71.11
N GLU A 1079 -42.51 -72.78 -70.87
CA GLU A 1079 -42.42 -71.46 -71.51
C GLU A 1079 -41.08 -70.75 -71.24
N GLN A 1080 -40.57 -70.82 -70.00
CA GLN A 1080 -39.25 -70.26 -69.68
C GLN A 1080 -38.09 -71.06 -70.28
N TYR A 1081 -38.19 -72.39 -70.36
CA TYR A 1081 -37.20 -73.23 -71.05
C TYR A 1081 -37.18 -72.98 -72.56
N GLN A 1082 -38.33 -72.74 -73.20
CA GLN A 1082 -38.40 -72.35 -74.62
C GLN A 1082 -37.74 -70.98 -74.84
N LEU A 1083 -38.02 -69.99 -74.00
CA LEU A 1083 -37.38 -68.67 -74.07
C LEU A 1083 -35.85 -68.74 -73.87
N LEU A 1084 -35.36 -69.68 -73.05
CA LEU A 1084 -33.93 -69.95 -72.89
C LEU A 1084 -33.32 -70.60 -74.14
N LEU A 1085 -34.03 -71.53 -74.77
CA LEU A 1085 -33.62 -72.19 -76.01
C LEU A 1085 -33.58 -71.20 -77.18
N ASP A 1086 -34.55 -70.29 -77.27
CA ASP A 1086 -34.61 -69.24 -78.30
C ASP A 1086 -33.52 -68.18 -78.10
N ALA A 1087 -33.26 -67.77 -76.85
CA ALA A 1087 -32.15 -66.88 -76.52
C ALA A 1087 -30.78 -67.50 -76.87
N SER A 1088 -30.62 -68.83 -76.75
CA SER A 1088 -29.40 -69.54 -77.18
C SER A 1088 -29.18 -69.57 -78.71
N LYS A 1089 -30.22 -69.26 -79.50
CA LYS A 1089 -30.22 -69.23 -80.98
C LYS A 1089 -30.19 -67.82 -81.58
N GLY A 1090 -30.10 -66.76 -80.76
CA GLY A 1090 -29.76 -65.41 -81.22
C GLY A 1090 -30.94 -64.43 -81.48
N GLY A 1091 -31.95 -64.37 -80.61
CA GLY A 1091 -32.85 -63.20 -80.53
C GLY A 1091 -34.15 -63.44 -79.74
N LEU A 1092 -34.46 -62.58 -78.76
CA LEU A 1092 -35.74 -62.56 -78.00
C LEU A 1092 -36.73 -61.56 -78.65
N PRO A 1093 -37.98 -61.94 -78.98
CA PRO A 1093 -38.98 -61.01 -79.54
C PRO A 1093 -39.76 -60.20 -78.46
N GLU A 1094 -40.10 -58.94 -78.78
CA GLU A 1094 -40.84 -57.98 -77.94
C GLU A 1094 -42.28 -58.40 -77.60
N LEU A 1095 -42.67 -58.29 -76.33
CA LEU A 1095 -44.04 -58.51 -75.81
C LEU A 1095 -44.85 -57.19 -75.77
N LYS A 1096 -46.03 -57.18 -76.39
CA LYS A 1096 -47.00 -56.06 -76.40
C LYS A 1096 -47.85 -55.98 -75.12
N PRO A 1097 -48.20 -54.78 -74.61
CA PRO A 1097 -49.08 -54.61 -73.45
C PRO A 1097 -50.57 -54.47 -73.84
N VAL A 1098 -51.46 -54.92 -72.93
CA VAL A 1098 -52.93 -54.82 -73.02
C VAL A 1098 -53.43 -53.60 -72.22
N ASN A 1099 -54.43 -52.90 -72.77
CA ASN A 1099 -55.01 -51.61 -72.35
C ASN A 1099 -56.03 -51.64 -71.20
N GLY A 1100 -56.15 -50.49 -70.50
CA GLY A 1100 -57.35 -49.96 -69.81
C GLY A 1100 -57.17 -49.85 -68.28
N GLU A 1101 -57.32 -48.72 -67.59
CA GLU A 1101 -58.33 -47.65 -67.70
C GLU A 1101 -57.81 -46.23 -67.33
N LYS A 1102 -58.62 -45.24 -67.73
CA LYS A 1102 -58.38 -43.79 -67.83
C LYS A 1102 -58.47 -43.02 -66.50
N VAL A 1103 -57.67 -41.96 -66.35
CA VAL A 1103 -58.09 -40.69 -65.71
C VAL A 1103 -57.52 -39.49 -66.48
N SER A 1104 -58.39 -38.49 -66.67
CA SER A 1104 -58.27 -37.26 -67.46
C SER A 1104 -57.37 -36.17 -66.85
N THR A 1105 -56.64 -35.46 -67.71
CA THR A 1105 -55.86 -34.23 -67.47
C THR A 1105 -56.71 -32.99 -67.13
N PRO A 1106 -56.11 -31.95 -66.52
CA PRO A 1106 -56.08 -30.64 -67.19
C PRO A 1106 -54.75 -29.86 -67.06
N PRO A 1107 -54.56 -28.73 -67.80
CA PRO A 1107 -53.25 -28.23 -68.23
C PRO A 1107 -52.73 -26.93 -67.56
N LYS A 1108 -51.46 -26.63 -67.87
CA LYS A 1108 -50.61 -25.42 -67.67
C LYS A 1108 -51.32 -24.05 -67.56
N ARG A 1109 -50.81 -23.17 -66.68
CA ARG A 1109 -50.11 -21.88 -66.98
C ARG A 1109 -49.70 -21.08 -65.71
N ARG A 1110 -48.61 -20.30 -65.85
CA ARG A 1110 -47.91 -19.39 -64.90
C ARG A 1110 -48.74 -18.12 -64.52
N PRO A 1111 -48.19 -17.10 -63.81
CA PRO A 1111 -47.70 -17.01 -62.41
C PRO A 1111 -48.34 -15.80 -61.63
N VAL A 1112 -47.79 -15.49 -60.44
CA VAL A 1112 -47.76 -14.20 -59.67
C VAL A 1112 -48.82 -13.95 -58.55
N ILE A 1113 -48.28 -13.44 -57.42
CA ILE A 1113 -48.82 -12.57 -56.34
C ILE A 1113 -49.31 -13.24 -55.04
N SER A 1114 -48.42 -13.22 -54.04
CA SER A 1114 -48.57 -12.59 -52.69
C SER A 1114 -49.98 -12.44 -52.09
N LEU A 1115 -50.23 -13.01 -50.91
CA LEU A 1115 -50.26 -12.27 -49.63
C LEU A 1115 -50.63 -13.20 -48.46
N ALA A 1116 -50.01 -12.91 -47.32
CA ALA A 1116 -50.17 -13.54 -46.02
C ALA A 1116 -51.58 -13.35 -45.41
N HIS A 1117 -51.99 -14.31 -44.57
CA HIS A 1117 -52.61 -14.21 -43.23
C HIS A 1117 -53.23 -15.59 -42.92
N GLY A 1118 -52.81 -16.31 -41.89
CA GLY A 1118 -53.16 -16.07 -40.49
C GLY A 1118 -53.87 -17.33 -40.00
N LEU A 1119 -53.20 -18.10 -39.13
CA LEU A 1119 -53.56 -18.29 -37.71
C LEU A 1119 -54.45 -19.52 -37.43
N LEU A 1120 -53.91 -20.36 -36.52
CA LEU A 1120 -54.61 -21.21 -35.54
C LEU A 1120 -55.37 -22.44 -36.07
N ARG A 1121 -54.69 -23.60 -36.09
CA ARG A 1121 -54.88 -24.68 -35.10
C ARG A 1121 -53.82 -25.75 -35.20
#